data_AF-A0A9P6UC28-F1
#
_entry.id   AF-A0A9P6UC28-F1
#
_cell.length_a   1.000
_cell.length_b   1.000
_cell.length_c   1.000
_cell.angle_alpha   90.00
_cell.angle_beta   90.00
_cell.angle_gamma   90.00
#
_symmetry.space_group_name_H-M   'P 1'
#
loop_
_entity.id
_entity.type
_entity.pdbx_description
1 polymer ?
#
loop_
_entity_poly.entity_id
_entity_poly.type
_entity_poly.pdbx_seq_one_letter_code
_entity_poly.pdbx_strand_id
1 'polypeptide(L)'
;MTSQDPSNTGASQSAVTPIDLALNAVYLGQGNQNTFSLAQGHSPQPSNLGSMENYDDDDDDDDEDDEEADEDPAALLDTAEHASLLSGAVMGDEDDGGDGLSVYRASARKKTDENRYARGTRKAYNTRIQQAKTFAASVGKKGMFDSVHAGVPDLLIAFVNSKCQPQDPDVVPVGYKSAESIRTAMKQYYRSEHGCVGNTWRVDNDGICHGNPVDSIEFDNYMKSLKKKFSEEATIKHSRAMTLRDLKTLVSYLDRSDVIDTYGDSICLAFQAFVATGFALWTRNNELVALKVCEVERGLRTEEGHPYLKIKPTWRKRNQDDPSKVYEYEIHSLPEEPITCRYTRLTRWLDFLQYDLRRRPLKPDELVFPAIDASRIIRYGRKYSSHRIQTLLHQFTKAAGLHSTGQRSQYTTHCLRRGGAQHRFMFAKEKWSLKAVKWWGGWSAGEQEGTIMRYLLDEMNAYETGYSDMFSPNRRNYRHTVFMGEADADKPLTRGEFSRALEAMERKLAHSQATLDTMMQLILSIQQSVDTMRQEQGLPVSPAPQPSPQTGNSPQPPFHPQVQSSLALHVQATPSQPTQQHTRVDRRKPVIPIARTWQECVKQWDEGDKDNGLEIPLKDWPTHMRVSVGPLYSQRKLIVEEVKRCGTEQELRKVYGEKLNSVQTLITSIREKRKREKREASLARQAFNKRVRIDDTENDDLEEIEGYEEGSL
;
A
#
# COMPACT_ATOMS: atom_id res chain seq x y z
N MET A 1 -52.32 8.59 -69.52
CA MET A 1 -53.00 7.62 -68.63
C MET A 1 -52.21 7.63 -67.33
N THR A 2 -52.61 8.15 -66.19
CA THR A 2 -53.81 8.85 -65.65
C THR A 2 -53.24 9.50 -64.37
N SER A 3 -53.27 10.83 -64.21
CA SER A 3 -54.23 11.55 -63.33
C SER A 3 -54.04 11.15 -61.85
N GLN A 4 -53.71 12.00 -60.86
CA GLN A 4 -54.09 13.40 -60.61
C GLN A 4 -53.33 13.90 -59.35
N ASP A 5 -52.96 15.18 -59.36
CA ASP A 5 -52.71 16.06 -58.18
C ASP A 5 -54.07 16.45 -57.51
N PRO A 6 -54.20 17.24 -56.39
CA PRO A 6 -53.22 18.12 -55.69
C PRO A 6 -53.36 18.26 -54.14
N SER A 7 -52.58 19.22 -53.59
CA SER A 7 -52.76 20.07 -52.37
C SER A 7 -51.87 19.71 -51.15
N ASN A 8 -50.83 20.48 -50.81
CA ASN A 8 -50.72 21.86 -50.28
C ASN A 8 -50.95 21.96 -48.76
N THR A 9 -49.88 22.21 -47.97
CA THR A 9 -49.70 23.36 -47.04
C THR A 9 -48.64 23.06 -45.96
N GLY A 10 -47.84 24.10 -45.61
CA GLY A 10 -47.36 24.28 -44.24
C GLY A 10 -45.87 24.05 -43.97
N ALA A 11 -45.01 24.94 -44.43
CA ALA A 11 -43.69 25.14 -43.83
C ALA A 11 -43.84 25.78 -42.43
N SER A 12 -43.16 25.23 -41.42
CA SER A 12 -42.83 25.93 -40.18
C SER A 12 -41.47 25.44 -39.70
N GLN A 13 -40.51 26.35 -39.74
CA GLN A 13 -39.17 26.19 -39.19
C GLN A 13 -39.27 26.18 -37.66
N SER A 14 -38.82 25.10 -37.02
CA SER A 14 -38.49 25.11 -35.59
C SER A 14 -37.00 24.84 -35.43
N ALA A 15 -36.33 25.80 -34.81
CA ALA A 15 -34.90 25.78 -34.51
C ALA A 15 -34.51 24.53 -33.71
N VAL A 16 -33.51 23.81 -34.20
CA VAL A 16 -32.83 22.73 -33.49
C VAL A 16 -31.79 23.39 -32.56
N THR A 17 -31.95 23.19 -31.25
CA THR A 17 -30.99 23.61 -30.23
C THR A 17 -29.84 22.60 -30.11
N PRO A 18 -28.61 23.05 -29.79
CA PRO A 18 -27.40 22.22 -29.81
C PRO A 18 -27.28 21.36 -28.54
N ILE A 19 -28.09 20.31 -28.40
CA ILE A 19 -27.95 19.32 -27.32
C ILE A 19 -28.05 17.87 -27.84
N ASP A 20 -28.64 17.62 -29.01
CA ASP A 20 -28.79 16.26 -29.55
C ASP A 20 -27.56 15.68 -30.27
N LEU A 21 -26.45 16.43 -30.36
CA LEU A 21 -25.21 15.97 -30.99
C LEU A 21 -24.22 15.29 -30.03
N ALA A 22 -24.41 15.39 -28.71
CA ALA A 22 -23.47 14.83 -27.73
C ALA A 22 -23.74 13.35 -27.37
N LEU A 23 -24.92 12.81 -27.69
CA LEU A 23 -25.32 11.45 -27.29
C LEU A 23 -25.02 10.36 -28.34
N ASN A 24 -24.76 10.73 -29.59
CA ASN A 24 -24.50 9.76 -30.68
C ASN A 24 -23.02 9.46 -30.96
N ALA A 25 -22.07 10.12 -30.27
CA ALA A 25 -20.63 9.93 -30.51
C ALA A 25 -19.98 8.81 -29.66
N VAL A 26 -20.73 8.13 -28.80
CA VAL A 26 -20.20 7.08 -27.88
C VAL A 26 -20.27 5.66 -28.49
N TYR A 27 -20.95 5.49 -29.63
CA TYR A 27 -21.00 4.22 -30.35
C TYR A 27 -20.42 4.40 -31.76
N LEU A 28 -19.16 4.01 -31.94
CA LEU A 28 -18.45 3.58 -33.16
C LEU A 28 -17.04 4.19 -33.24
N GLY A 29 -16.00 3.34 -33.26
CA GLY A 29 -14.68 3.73 -33.74
C GLY A 29 -13.47 3.10 -33.05
N GLN A 30 -13.33 1.77 -33.09
CA GLN A 30 -12.00 1.15 -33.05
C GLN A 30 -11.50 0.99 -34.49
N GLY A 31 -10.36 1.59 -34.79
CA GLY A 31 -9.68 1.47 -36.08
C GLY A 31 -8.18 1.70 -35.91
N ASN A 32 -7.44 0.59 -35.80
CA ASN A 32 -5.99 0.50 -35.95
C ASN A 32 -5.49 1.28 -37.18
N GLN A 33 -4.45 2.09 -37.04
CA GLN A 33 -3.32 2.11 -37.99
C GLN A 33 -2.00 2.47 -37.29
N ASN A 34 -1.07 1.52 -37.35
CA ASN A 34 0.37 1.70 -37.11
C ASN A 34 0.96 2.54 -38.24
N THR A 35 1.69 3.60 -37.92
CA THR A 35 2.72 4.14 -38.80
C THR A 35 4.00 4.40 -38.03
N PHE A 36 5.05 3.71 -38.49
CA PHE A 36 6.45 3.90 -38.15
C PHE A 36 6.89 5.33 -38.53
N SER A 37 7.60 6.03 -37.65
CA SER A 37 8.48 7.12 -38.06
C SER A 37 9.74 7.17 -37.20
N LEU A 38 10.88 6.99 -37.85
CA LEU A 38 12.22 7.27 -37.32
C LEU A 38 12.36 8.79 -37.14
N ALA A 39 12.78 9.24 -35.96
CA ALA A 39 13.32 10.58 -35.79
C ALA A 39 14.57 10.55 -34.91
N GLN A 40 15.57 11.29 -35.39
CA GLN A 40 16.95 11.37 -34.96
C GLN A 40 17.11 12.05 -33.60
N GLY A 41 18.19 11.68 -32.91
CA GLY A 41 18.54 12.19 -31.59
C GLY A 41 18.91 13.67 -31.59
N HIS A 42 18.50 14.37 -30.54
CA HIS A 42 19.08 15.62 -30.06
C HIS A 42 19.23 15.50 -28.53
N SER A 43 20.43 15.79 -28.03
CA SER A 43 20.73 15.94 -26.60
C SER A 43 20.14 17.24 -26.07
N PRO A 44 19.62 17.30 -24.84
CA PRO A 44 19.42 18.57 -24.15
C PRO A 44 20.48 18.79 -23.06
N GLN A 45 21.04 20.00 -23.05
CA GLN A 45 21.77 20.59 -21.92
C GLN A 45 20.82 20.94 -20.76
N PRO A 46 21.32 21.04 -19.52
CA PRO A 46 20.49 21.25 -18.33
C PRO A 46 20.09 22.71 -18.15
N SER A 47 18.80 22.96 -17.95
CA SER A 47 18.24 24.26 -17.56
C SER A 47 18.04 24.36 -16.05
N ASN A 48 18.35 25.57 -15.55
CA ASN A 48 18.21 26.12 -14.21
C ASN A 48 17.11 25.52 -13.30
N LEU A 49 17.51 25.18 -12.08
CA LEU A 49 16.64 24.97 -10.93
C LEU A 49 16.21 26.32 -10.35
N GLY A 50 14.94 26.68 -10.56
CA GLY A 50 14.26 27.74 -9.83
C GLY A 50 13.81 27.22 -8.46
N SER A 51 14.16 27.97 -7.43
CA SER A 51 13.73 27.85 -6.04
C SER A 51 12.21 28.00 -5.91
N MET A 52 11.56 27.01 -5.28
CA MET A 52 10.18 27.12 -4.81
C MET A 52 10.13 26.51 -3.41
N GLU A 53 10.30 27.37 -2.40
CA GLU A 53 10.05 27.09 -0.99
C GLU A 53 8.66 27.62 -0.59
N ASN A 54 8.15 27.04 0.51
CA ASN A 54 6.97 27.38 1.31
C ASN A 54 5.66 26.66 0.96
N TYR A 55 5.50 25.46 1.52
CA TYR A 55 4.21 24.97 2.00
C TYR A 55 4.35 24.60 3.48
N ASP A 56 3.55 25.26 4.32
CA ASP A 56 3.47 25.05 5.76
C ASP A 56 2.76 23.71 6.09
N ASP A 57 3.50 22.85 6.79
CA ASP A 57 3.12 21.52 7.30
C ASP A 57 2.38 21.62 8.66
N ASP A 58 1.14 22.10 8.69
CA ASP A 58 0.30 22.05 9.91
C ASP A 58 -1.18 21.79 9.55
N ASP A 59 -1.53 20.58 9.08
CA ASP A 59 -2.88 20.00 9.15
C ASP A 59 -2.88 18.52 8.69
N ASP A 60 -2.23 17.63 9.45
CA ASP A 60 -2.39 16.17 9.31
C ASP A 60 -3.22 15.61 10.48
N ASP A 61 -4.53 15.54 10.26
CA ASP A 61 -5.45 14.66 10.97
C ASP A 61 -5.17 13.21 10.52
N ASP A 62 -4.24 12.54 11.20
CA ASP A 62 -3.94 11.10 11.07
C ASP A 62 -5.16 10.24 11.51
N ASP A 63 -6.10 9.98 10.59
CA ASP A 63 -7.18 8.99 10.69
C ASP A 63 -6.95 7.75 9.77
N GLU A 64 -5.69 7.41 9.44
CA GLU A 64 -5.34 6.28 8.54
C GLU A 64 -5.08 4.91 9.24
N ASP A 65 -5.53 4.70 10.47
CA ASP A 65 -5.30 3.43 11.20
C ASP A 65 -6.58 2.63 11.54
N ASP A 66 -7.57 2.58 10.63
CA ASP A 66 -8.73 1.67 10.72
C ASP A 66 -8.93 0.81 9.43
N GLU A 67 -7.85 0.33 8.82
CA GLU A 67 -7.90 -0.79 7.85
C GLU A 67 -7.85 -2.16 8.55
N GLU A 68 -8.81 -2.48 9.44
CA GLU A 68 -9.19 -3.88 9.75
C GLU A 68 -10.51 -3.98 10.54
N ALA A 69 -11.61 -3.62 9.87
CA ALA A 69 -12.91 -4.29 10.05
C ALA A 69 -13.69 -4.13 8.74
N ASP A 70 -13.62 -5.13 7.87
CA ASP A 70 -14.62 -5.35 6.83
C ASP A 70 -15.95 -5.72 7.52
N GLU A 71 -16.57 -4.77 8.21
CA GLU A 71 -18.00 -4.77 8.41
C GLU A 71 -18.60 -4.04 7.23
N ASP A 72 -19.06 -4.82 6.26
CA ASP A 72 -19.89 -4.33 5.16
C ASP A 72 -21.04 -3.48 5.73
N PRO A 73 -21.12 -2.16 5.46
CA PRO A 73 -22.23 -1.34 5.91
C PRO A 73 -23.58 -1.81 5.30
N ALA A 74 -23.58 -2.66 4.27
CA ALA A 74 -24.77 -3.37 3.79
C ALA A 74 -25.19 -4.54 4.71
N ALA A 75 -24.26 -5.20 5.41
CA ALA A 75 -24.59 -6.28 6.37
C ALA A 75 -25.27 -5.76 7.65
N LEU A 76 -25.00 -4.51 8.04
CA LEU A 76 -25.71 -3.80 9.11
C LEU A 76 -27.11 -3.31 8.70
N LEU A 77 -27.41 -3.23 7.40
CA LEU A 77 -28.75 -2.93 6.89
C LEU A 77 -29.64 -4.18 6.90
N ASP A 78 -29.12 -5.34 6.50
CA ASP A 78 -29.87 -6.62 6.46
C ASP A 78 -30.27 -7.14 7.86
N THR A 79 -29.39 -6.96 8.85
CA THR A 79 -29.65 -7.41 10.23
C THR A 79 -30.74 -6.59 10.94
N ALA A 80 -30.93 -5.33 10.54
CA ALA A 80 -31.99 -4.47 11.08
C ALA A 80 -33.36 -4.70 10.40
N GLU A 81 -33.39 -5.11 9.13
CA GLU A 81 -34.62 -5.48 8.42
C GLU A 81 -35.29 -6.72 9.04
N HIS A 82 -34.49 -7.69 9.50
CA HIS A 82 -34.98 -8.87 10.22
C HIS A 82 -35.59 -8.53 11.59
N ALA A 83 -35.09 -7.50 12.26
CA ALA A 83 -35.61 -7.04 13.55
C ALA A 83 -36.90 -6.21 13.40
N SER A 84 -37.05 -5.46 12.30
CA SER A 84 -38.25 -4.66 12.04
C SER A 84 -39.44 -5.51 11.58
N LEU A 85 -39.20 -6.59 10.82
CA LEU A 85 -40.24 -7.54 10.38
C LEU A 85 -40.84 -8.33 11.55
N LEU A 86 -40.08 -8.60 12.61
CA LEU A 86 -40.58 -9.29 13.82
C LEU A 86 -41.44 -8.39 14.73
N SER A 87 -41.35 -7.06 14.60
CA SER A 87 -42.18 -6.11 15.37
C SER A 87 -43.56 -5.85 14.76
N GLY A 88 -43.79 -6.26 13.50
CA GLY A 88 -45.03 -6.01 12.76
C GLY A 88 -46.11 -7.09 12.93
N ALA A 89 -45.87 -8.12 13.73
CA ALA A 89 -46.77 -9.27 13.87
C ALA A 89 -47.42 -9.33 15.27
N VAL A 90 -48.11 -8.28 15.71
CA VAL A 90 -49.04 -8.36 16.86
C VAL A 90 -50.24 -7.44 16.62
N MET A 91 -51.39 -8.10 16.39
CA MET A 91 -52.79 -7.67 16.62
C MET A 91 -53.33 -6.50 15.79
N GLY A 92 -54.34 -6.83 14.98
CA GLY A 92 -55.29 -5.86 14.44
C GLY A 92 -56.24 -5.35 15.53
N ASP A 93 -56.80 -4.17 15.27
CA ASP A 93 -58.24 -3.89 15.31
C ASP A 93 -58.46 -2.50 14.71
N GLU A 94 -59.60 -2.36 14.04
CA GLU A 94 -60.10 -1.18 13.37
C GLU A 94 -60.41 -0.06 14.39
N ASP A 95 -60.03 1.19 14.12
CA ASP A 95 -60.93 2.33 14.32
C ASP A 95 -60.37 3.66 13.78
N ASP A 96 -61.33 4.48 13.32
CA ASP A 96 -61.22 5.75 12.63
C ASP A 96 -60.52 6.89 13.41
N GLY A 97 -59.79 7.72 12.66
CA GLY A 97 -59.66 9.15 12.95
C GLY A 97 -58.30 9.70 13.39
N GLY A 98 -57.75 10.63 12.59
CA GLY A 98 -56.96 11.74 13.13
C GLY A 98 -55.52 11.87 12.62
N ASP A 99 -55.34 12.83 11.71
CA ASP A 99 -54.15 13.38 11.05
C ASP A 99 -52.99 13.89 11.97
N GLY A 100 -52.92 13.44 13.23
CA GLY A 100 -51.91 13.87 14.22
C GLY A 100 -50.70 12.94 14.37
N LEU A 101 -50.85 11.63 14.11
CA LEU A 101 -49.77 10.64 14.35
C LEU A 101 -48.67 10.64 13.27
N SER A 102 -48.96 11.13 12.07
CA SER A 102 -48.02 11.24 10.95
C SER A 102 -46.86 12.20 11.28
N VAL A 103 -47.19 13.37 11.82
CA VAL A 103 -46.24 14.44 12.16
C VAL A 103 -45.33 14.03 13.33
N TYR A 104 -45.87 13.34 14.33
CA TYR A 104 -45.08 12.85 15.47
C TYR A 104 -44.12 11.71 15.09
N ARG A 105 -44.52 10.79 14.19
CA ARG A 105 -43.62 9.74 13.67
C ARG A 105 -42.50 10.34 12.80
N ALA A 106 -42.78 11.37 12.01
CA ALA A 106 -41.78 12.09 11.22
C ALA A 106 -40.77 12.84 12.10
N SER A 107 -41.23 13.57 13.13
CA SER A 107 -40.34 14.27 14.07
C SER A 107 -39.51 13.32 14.95
N ALA A 108 -40.06 12.18 15.37
CA ALA A 108 -39.32 11.17 16.14
C ALA A 108 -38.23 10.47 15.29
N ARG A 109 -38.50 10.19 14.01
CA ARG A 109 -37.50 9.67 13.05
C ARG A 109 -36.38 10.68 12.75
N LYS A 110 -36.71 11.97 12.65
CA LYS A 110 -35.71 13.03 12.39
C LYS A 110 -34.69 13.13 13.55
N LYS A 111 -35.16 13.01 14.81
CA LYS A 111 -34.28 13.00 16.00
C LYS A 111 -33.39 11.77 16.13
N THR A 112 -33.81 10.60 15.66
CA THR A 112 -32.98 9.38 15.70
C THR A 112 -31.96 9.31 14.57
N ASP A 113 -32.29 9.80 13.36
CA ASP A 113 -31.33 9.88 12.24
C ASP A 113 -30.27 10.98 12.44
N GLU A 114 -30.59 12.08 13.13
CA GLU A 114 -29.62 13.15 13.48
C GLU A 114 -28.43 12.66 14.33
N ASN A 115 -28.62 11.59 15.09
CA ASN A 115 -27.59 10.96 15.93
C ASN A 115 -26.94 9.71 15.31
N ARG A 116 -27.35 9.30 14.11
CA ARG A 116 -26.87 8.06 13.46
C ARG A 116 -25.44 8.18 12.92
N TYR A 117 -25.02 9.38 12.52
CA TYR A 117 -23.72 9.61 11.88
C TYR A 117 -22.80 10.50 12.74
N ALA A 118 -21.51 10.17 12.71
CA ALA A 118 -20.46 11.00 13.30
C ALA A 118 -20.53 12.44 12.75
N ARG A 119 -20.13 13.42 13.56
CA ARG A 119 -20.20 14.84 13.20
C ARG A 119 -19.42 15.15 11.91
N GLY A 120 -18.25 14.53 11.73
CA GLY A 120 -17.45 14.67 10.50
C GLY A 120 -18.19 14.19 9.26
N THR A 121 -18.78 13.00 9.32
CA THR A 121 -19.59 12.42 8.23
C THR A 121 -20.78 13.30 7.86
N ARG A 122 -21.49 13.86 8.84
CA ARG A 122 -22.60 14.79 8.57
C ARG A 122 -22.14 16.05 7.86
N LYS A 123 -21.03 16.65 8.31
CA LYS A 123 -20.44 17.82 7.64
C LYS A 123 -20.08 17.48 6.19
N ALA A 124 -19.42 16.34 5.98
CA ALA A 124 -19.06 15.89 4.64
C ALA A 124 -20.29 15.67 3.74
N TYR A 125 -21.33 15.00 4.22
CA TYR A 125 -22.56 14.74 3.46
C TYR A 125 -23.26 16.04 3.07
N ASN A 126 -23.42 16.97 4.02
CA ASN A 126 -23.99 18.29 3.76
C ASN A 126 -23.20 19.05 2.69
N THR A 127 -21.87 19.01 2.75
CA THR A 127 -21.01 19.60 1.72
C THR A 127 -21.26 18.98 0.35
N ARG A 128 -21.37 17.64 0.24
CA ARG A 128 -21.65 16.95 -1.04
C ARG A 128 -23.02 17.32 -1.60
N ILE A 129 -24.04 17.39 -0.75
CA ILE A 129 -25.40 17.78 -1.14
C ILE A 129 -25.41 19.22 -1.67
N GLN A 130 -24.74 20.15 -0.99
CA GLN A 130 -24.64 21.53 -1.47
C GLN A 130 -23.89 21.63 -2.80
N GLN A 131 -22.80 20.87 -2.97
CA GLN A 131 -22.10 20.78 -4.26
C GLN A 131 -23.03 20.28 -5.38
N ALA A 132 -23.87 19.29 -5.10
CA ALA A 132 -24.85 18.78 -6.06
C ALA A 132 -25.89 19.85 -6.42
N LYS A 133 -26.43 20.58 -5.42
CA LYS A 133 -27.39 21.68 -5.65
C LYS A 133 -26.80 22.82 -6.46
N THR A 134 -25.56 23.21 -6.18
CA THR A 134 -24.83 24.23 -6.96
C THR A 134 -24.62 23.76 -8.41
N PHE A 135 -24.24 22.50 -8.61
CA PHE A 135 -24.12 21.92 -9.96
C PHE A 135 -25.46 21.90 -10.71
N ALA A 136 -26.54 21.50 -10.03
CA ALA A 136 -27.88 21.52 -10.62
C ALA A 136 -28.27 22.93 -11.07
N ALA A 137 -27.94 23.96 -10.26
CA ALA A 137 -28.15 25.35 -10.64
C ALA A 137 -27.30 25.77 -11.85
N SER A 138 -26.04 25.35 -11.94
CA SER A 138 -25.17 25.69 -13.07
C SER A 138 -25.62 25.07 -14.40
N VAL A 139 -26.34 23.95 -14.38
CA VAL A 139 -26.90 23.31 -15.58
C VAL A 139 -28.37 23.70 -15.85
N GLY A 140 -28.86 24.77 -15.22
CA GLY A 140 -30.23 25.27 -15.42
C GLY A 140 -31.33 24.42 -14.78
N LYS A 141 -30.97 23.45 -13.94
CA LYS A 141 -31.89 22.54 -13.22
C LYS A 141 -31.96 22.86 -11.74
N LYS A 142 -31.97 24.16 -11.40
CA LYS A 142 -32.00 24.64 -10.01
C LYS A 142 -33.21 24.07 -9.27
N GLY A 143 -32.98 23.54 -8.07
CA GLY A 143 -34.03 22.95 -7.23
C GLY A 143 -34.45 21.52 -7.61
N MET A 144 -33.88 20.94 -8.66
CA MET A 144 -34.24 19.58 -9.10
C MET A 144 -33.85 18.50 -8.08
N PHE A 145 -32.86 18.75 -7.22
CA PHE A 145 -32.55 17.87 -6.09
C PHE A 145 -33.42 18.12 -4.84
N ASP A 146 -34.26 19.15 -4.81
CA ASP A 146 -35.13 19.47 -3.66
C ASP A 146 -36.47 18.74 -3.72
N SER A 147 -36.67 17.88 -4.73
CA SER A 147 -37.85 17.03 -4.88
C SER A 147 -37.49 15.68 -5.50
N VAL A 148 -38.40 14.72 -5.40
CA VAL A 148 -38.27 13.40 -6.01
C VAL A 148 -38.86 13.47 -7.41
N HIS A 149 -38.01 13.41 -8.44
CA HIS A 149 -38.41 13.58 -9.84
C HIS A 149 -37.76 12.52 -10.74
N ALA A 150 -38.44 12.15 -11.83
CA ALA A 150 -38.00 11.09 -12.75
C ALA A 150 -36.59 11.32 -13.31
N GLY A 151 -36.22 12.58 -13.56
CA GLY A 151 -34.90 12.95 -14.09
C GLY A 151 -33.77 13.09 -13.07
N VAL A 152 -34.01 12.84 -11.77
CA VAL A 152 -32.96 12.93 -10.73
C VAL A 152 -31.81 11.96 -10.98
N PRO A 153 -32.04 10.67 -11.34
CA PRO A 153 -30.96 9.75 -11.71
C PRO A 153 -30.00 10.30 -12.76
N ASP A 154 -30.51 10.84 -13.86
CA ASP A 154 -29.69 11.40 -14.94
C ASP A 154 -28.85 12.59 -14.45
N LEU A 155 -29.45 13.43 -13.60
CA LEU A 155 -28.75 14.57 -13.00
C LEU A 155 -27.66 14.13 -12.01
N LEU A 156 -27.89 13.03 -11.27
CA LEU A 156 -26.88 12.42 -10.41
C LEU A 156 -25.72 11.86 -11.23
N ILE A 157 -25.99 11.17 -12.33
CA ILE A 157 -24.97 10.67 -13.26
C ILE A 157 -24.14 11.86 -13.78
N ALA A 158 -24.79 12.90 -14.27
CA ALA A 158 -24.11 14.10 -14.77
C ALA A 158 -23.25 14.78 -13.70
N PHE A 159 -23.75 14.87 -12.46
CA PHE A 159 -23.01 15.45 -11.35
C PHE A 159 -21.76 14.63 -10.99
N VAL A 160 -21.91 13.32 -10.79
CA VAL A 160 -20.76 12.44 -10.50
C VAL A 160 -19.76 12.49 -11.65
N ASN A 161 -20.23 12.48 -12.90
CA ASN A 161 -19.37 12.59 -14.07
C ASN A 161 -18.57 13.90 -14.10
N SER A 162 -19.22 15.05 -13.80
CA SER A 162 -18.54 16.35 -13.75
C SER A 162 -17.40 16.42 -12.73
N LYS A 163 -17.47 15.59 -11.68
CA LYS A 163 -16.44 15.51 -10.63
C LYS A 163 -15.34 14.51 -10.99
N CYS A 164 -15.71 13.35 -11.52
CA CYS A 164 -14.77 12.28 -11.85
C CYS A 164 -14.10 12.45 -13.21
N GLN A 165 -14.68 13.26 -14.10
CA GLN A 165 -14.18 13.55 -15.45
C GLN A 165 -14.47 15.03 -15.75
N PRO A 166 -13.78 15.96 -15.07
CA PRO A 166 -13.94 17.38 -15.35
C PRO A 166 -13.58 17.67 -16.81
N GLN A 167 -14.36 18.54 -17.45
CA GLN A 167 -14.08 19.00 -18.81
C GLN A 167 -12.89 19.98 -18.86
N ASP A 168 -12.64 20.64 -17.73
CA ASP A 168 -11.52 21.55 -17.55
C ASP A 168 -10.24 20.75 -17.25
N PRO A 169 -9.20 20.83 -18.09
CA PRO A 169 -7.94 20.11 -17.89
C PRO A 169 -7.17 20.55 -16.63
N ASP A 170 -7.44 21.75 -16.09
CA ASP A 170 -6.77 22.27 -14.90
C ASP A 170 -7.40 21.76 -13.59
N VAL A 171 -8.57 21.11 -13.65
CA VAL A 171 -9.26 20.55 -12.48
C VAL A 171 -8.88 19.09 -12.29
N VAL A 172 -8.28 18.77 -11.14
CA VAL A 172 -7.91 17.39 -10.80
C VAL A 172 -9.17 16.52 -10.65
N PRO A 173 -9.29 15.41 -11.40
CA PRO A 173 -10.42 14.49 -11.28
C PRO A 173 -10.49 13.85 -9.89
N VAL A 174 -11.68 13.77 -9.30
CA VAL A 174 -11.83 13.06 -8.01
C VAL A 174 -11.99 11.55 -8.23
N GLY A 175 -11.31 10.74 -7.41
CA GLY A 175 -11.33 9.28 -7.53
C GLY A 175 -12.66 8.62 -7.13
N TYR A 176 -12.79 7.32 -7.42
CA TYR A 176 -13.99 6.52 -7.14
C TYR A 176 -14.52 6.61 -5.70
N LYS A 177 -13.64 6.69 -4.68
CA LYS A 177 -14.06 6.86 -3.28
C LYS A 177 -14.91 8.12 -3.07
N SER A 178 -14.61 9.20 -3.79
CA SER A 178 -15.39 10.44 -3.74
C SER A 178 -16.76 10.27 -4.42
N ALA A 179 -16.84 9.53 -5.54
CA ALA A 179 -18.10 9.19 -6.16
C ALA A 179 -18.99 8.33 -5.24
N GLU A 180 -18.40 7.36 -4.55
CA GLU A 180 -19.12 6.52 -3.57
C GLU A 180 -19.61 7.37 -2.39
N SER A 181 -18.77 8.29 -1.88
CA SER A 181 -19.17 9.24 -0.84
C SER A 181 -20.36 10.13 -1.28
N ILE A 182 -20.38 10.58 -2.54
CA ILE A 182 -21.52 11.31 -3.11
C ILE A 182 -22.76 10.42 -3.16
N ARG A 183 -22.64 9.18 -3.65
CA ARG A 183 -23.73 8.20 -3.68
C ARG A 183 -24.34 8.01 -2.30
N THR A 184 -23.52 7.76 -1.26
CA THR A 184 -24.02 7.54 0.10
C THR A 184 -24.68 8.80 0.67
N ALA A 185 -24.08 9.98 0.44
CA ALA A 185 -24.64 11.25 0.89
C ALA A 185 -26.01 11.53 0.27
N MET A 186 -26.16 11.34 -1.05
CA MET A 186 -27.44 11.53 -1.74
C MET A 186 -28.47 10.48 -1.35
N LYS A 187 -28.06 9.21 -1.13
CA LYS A 187 -28.95 8.15 -0.65
C LYS A 187 -29.55 8.51 0.70
N GLN A 188 -28.70 8.99 1.63
CA GLN A 188 -29.15 9.42 2.95
C GLN A 188 -30.01 10.69 2.89
N TYR A 189 -29.68 11.64 2.02
CA TYR A 189 -30.47 12.87 1.82
C TYR A 189 -31.91 12.55 1.40
N TYR A 190 -32.09 11.71 0.36
CA TYR A 190 -33.44 11.33 -0.09
C TYR A 190 -34.21 10.49 0.93
N ARG A 191 -33.51 9.66 1.73
CA ARG A 191 -34.14 8.93 2.83
C ARG A 191 -34.65 9.86 3.93
N SER A 192 -33.85 10.87 4.31
CA SER A 192 -34.13 11.73 5.46
C SER A 192 -35.08 12.89 5.14
N GLU A 193 -34.88 13.58 4.01
CA GLU A 193 -35.67 14.77 3.65
C GLU A 193 -36.92 14.43 2.83
N HIS A 194 -36.90 13.34 2.05
CA HIS A 194 -38.01 12.95 1.17
C HIS A 194 -38.69 11.64 1.57
N GLY A 195 -38.23 10.99 2.64
CA GLY A 195 -38.83 9.73 3.12
C GLY A 195 -38.69 8.56 2.15
N CYS A 196 -37.78 8.65 1.16
CA CYS A 196 -37.57 7.59 0.18
C CYS A 196 -37.07 6.31 0.86
N VAL A 197 -37.83 5.23 0.74
CA VAL A 197 -37.53 3.91 1.28
C VAL A 197 -37.57 2.85 0.17
N GLY A 198 -36.84 1.75 0.37
CA GLY A 198 -36.70 0.67 -0.62
C GLY A 198 -35.34 0.64 -1.31
N ASN A 199 -35.09 -0.45 -2.03
CA ASN A 199 -33.82 -0.74 -2.73
C ASN A 199 -33.95 -0.69 -4.25
N THR A 200 -35.07 -0.16 -4.75
CA THR A 200 -35.36 -0.03 -6.18
C THR A 200 -35.97 1.33 -6.47
N TRP A 201 -35.58 1.92 -7.60
CA TRP A 201 -36.21 3.10 -8.17
C TRP A 201 -37.11 2.70 -9.33
N ARG A 202 -38.32 3.25 -9.39
CA ARG A 202 -39.21 3.11 -10.54
C ARG A 202 -40.07 4.35 -10.71
N VAL A 203 -40.43 4.64 -11.95
CA VAL A 203 -41.39 5.68 -12.30
C VAL A 203 -42.60 4.97 -12.90
N ASP A 204 -43.75 5.13 -12.27
CA ASP A 204 -45.00 4.53 -12.76
C ASP A 204 -45.52 5.30 -13.99
N ASN A 205 -46.48 4.72 -14.71
CA ASN A 205 -47.03 5.30 -15.94
C ASN A 205 -47.65 6.70 -15.74
N ASP A 206 -48.08 7.00 -14.51
CA ASP A 206 -48.65 8.29 -14.12
C ASP A 206 -47.57 9.33 -13.76
N GLY A 207 -46.27 8.99 -13.90
CA GLY A 207 -45.14 9.85 -13.56
C GLY A 207 -44.79 9.88 -12.07
N ILE A 208 -45.47 9.08 -11.25
CA ILE A 208 -45.20 8.97 -9.82
C ILE A 208 -43.91 8.18 -9.61
N CYS A 209 -42.99 8.78 -8.85
CA CYS A 209 -41.69 8.20 -8.57
C CYS A 209 -41.72 7.41 -7.26
N HIS A 210 -41.30 6.15 -7.29
CA HIS A 210 -41.19 5.27 -6.13
C HIS A 210 -39.74 4.90 -5.84
N GLY A 211 -39.39 4.92 -4.56
CA GLY A 211 -38.07 4.53 -4.06
C GLY A 211 -37.05 5.67 -4.02
N ASN A 212 -35.78 5.31 -3.88
CA ASN A 212 -34.68 6.27 -3.82
C ASN A 212 -34.02 6.40 -5.22
N PRO A 213 -33.87 7.62 -5.78
CA PRO A 213 -33.31 7.80 -7.12
C PRO A 213 -31.86 7.31 -7.25
N VAL A 214 -31.13 7.17 -6.12
CA VAL A 214 -29.78 6.58 -6.08
C VAL A 214 -29.79 5.07 -6.33
N ASP A 215 -30.92 4.40 -6.11
CA ASP A 215 -31.10 2.97 -6.35
C ASP A 215 -31.72 2.70 -7.74
N SER A 216 -31.54 3.64 -8.68
CA SER A 216 -31.85 3.46 -10.09
C SER A 216 -30.85 2.56 -10.80
N ILE A 217 -31.35 1.77 -11.76
CA ILE A 217 -30.56 0.81 -12.52
C ILE A 217 -29.48 1.56 -13.32
N GLU A 218 -29.83 2.71 -13.86
CA GLU A 218 -28.97 3.58 -14.66
C GLU A 218 -27.81 4.12 -13.81
N PHE A 219 -28.11 4.66 -12.63
CA PHE A 219 -27.08 5.19 -11.73
C PHE A 219 -26.18 4.08 -11.18
N ASP A 220 -26.75 2.93 -10.81
CA ASP A 220 -25.97 1.79 -10.32
C ASP A 220 -25.04 1.20 -11.41
N ASN A 221 -25.54 1.08 -12.65
CA ASN A 221 -24.74 0.66 -13.80
C ASN A 221 -23.62 1.66 -14.13
N TYR A 222 -23.90 2.96 -14.02
CA TYR A 222 -22.89 4.00 -14.15
C TYR A 222 -21.82 3.87 -13.07
N MET A 223 -22.20 3.72 -11.79
CA MET A 223 -21.26 3.53 -10.68
C MET A 223 -20.41 2.27 -10.84
N LYS A 224 -20.98 1.15 -11.31
CA LYS A 224 -20.23 -0.08 -11.64
C LYS A 224 -19.23 0.14 -12.78
N SER A 225 -19.64 0.83 -13.83
CA SER A 225 -18.79 1.17 -14.97
C SER A 225 -17.64 2.09 -14.55
N LEU A 226 -17.94 3.08 -13.70
CA LEU A 226 -16.98 3.99 -13.10
C LEU A 226 -15.99 3.22 -12.22
N LYS A 227 -16.47 2.31 -11.37
CA LYS A 227 -15.61 1.43 -10.55
C LYS A 227 -14.67 0.60 -11.42
N LYS A 228 -15.18 0.02 -12.51
CA LYS A 228 -14.37 -0.76 -13.46
C LYS A 228 -13.31 0.10 -14.13
N LYS A 229 -13.69 1.26 -14.68
CA LYS A 229 -12.77 2.22 -15.30
C LYS A 229 -11.67 2.65 -14.33
N PHE A 230 -12.02 3.08 -13.12
CA PHE A 230 -11.03 3.43 -12.10
C PHE A 230 -10.21 2.22 -11.63
N SER A 231 -10.72 0.99 -11.71
CA SER A 231 -9.93 -0.21 -11.37
C SER A 231 -8.95 -0.57 -12.50
N GLU A 232 -9.32 -0.31 -13.75
CA GLU A 232 -8.46 -0.49 -14.93
C GLU A 232 -7.40 0.60 -15.06
N GLU A 233 -7.72 1.84 -14.65
CA GLU A 233 -6.83 3.00 -14.64
C GLU A 233 -6.03 3.12 -13.34
N ALA A 234 -6.49 2.51 -12.24
CA ALA A 234 -5.77 2.52 -10.98
C ALA A 234 -4.38 1.92 -11.18
N THR A 235 -3.37 2.70 -10.80
CA THR A 235 -2.09 2.13 -10.39
C THR A 235 -2.37 1.02 -9.40
N ILE A 236 -1.79 -0.14 -9.68
CA ILE A 236 -1.97 -1.36 -8.90
C ILE A 236 -1.70 -0.99 -7.43
N LYS A 237 -2.75 -1.04 -6.58
CA LYS A 237 -2.71 -0.55 -5.19
C LYS A 237 -1.75 -1.33 -4.29
N HIS A 238 -1.24 -2.47 -4.72
CA HIS A 238 -0.27 -3.20 -3.93
C HIS A 238 1.12 -2.58 -4.08
N SER A 239 1.80 -2.39 -2.95
CA SER A 239 3.22 -2.03 -2.96
C SER A 239 3.98 -2.98 -3.85
N ARG A 240 4.75 -2.42 -4.80
CA ARG A 240 5.78 -3.18 -5.50
C ARG A 240 6.77 -3.72 -4.47
N ALA A 241 7.18 -4.97 -4.59
CA ALA A 241 8.25 -5.55 -3.79
C ALA A 241 9.58 -5.01 -4.29
N MET A 242 10.42 -4.57 -3.37
CA MET A 242 11.78 -4.20 -3.71
C MET A 242 12.59 -5.46 -3.94
N THR A 243 12.89 -5.81 -5.19
CA THR A 243 13.70 -7.00 -5.47
C THR A 243 15.13 -6.80 -4.96
N LEU A 244 15.90 -7.89 -4.77
CA LEU A 244 17.31 -7.77 -4.40
C LEU A 244 18.11 -6.97 -5.44
N ARG A 245 17.73 -7.05 -6.72
CA ARG A 245 18.33 -6.25 -7.81
C ARG A 245 18.02 -4.76 -7.65
N ASP A 246 16.77 -4.43 -7.37
CA ASP A 246 16.35 -3.04 -7.14
C ASP A 246 17.06 -2.46 -5.91
N LEU A 247 17.16 -3.24 -4.83
CA LEU A 247 17.88 -2.87 -3.63
C LEU A 247 19.38 -2.62 -3.91
N LYS A 248 20.04 -3.52 -4.67
CA LYS A 248 21.44 -3.34 -5.09
C LYS A 248 21.60 -2.04 -5.89
N THR A 249 20.69 -1.77 -6.81
CA THR A 249 20.70 -0.55 -7.65
C THR A 249 20.52 0.71 -6.79
N LEU A 250 19.55 0.69 -5.86
CA LEU A 250 19.28 1.80 -4.95
C LEU A 250 20.47 2.09 -4.02
N VAL A 251 21.06 1.05 -3.42
CA VAL A 251 22.21 1.22 -2.52
C VAL A 251 23.43 1.72 -3.29
N SER A 252 23.70 1.18 -4.49
CA SER A 252 24.78 1.70 -5.34
C SER A 252 24.57 3.16 -5.74
N TYR A 253 23.33 3.56 -6.03
CA TYR A 253 23.00 4.97 -6.31
C TYR A 253 23.33 5.86 -5.10
N LEU A 254 22.95 5.45 -3.90
CA LEU A 254 23.21 6.20 -2.65
C LEU A 254 24.69 6.23 -2.25
N ASP A 255 25.52 5.31 -2.75
CA ASP A 255 26.97 5.25 -2.51
C ASP A 255 27.78 6.16 -3.46
N ARG A 256 27.14 6.76 -4.48
CA ARG A 256 27.84 7.64 -5.42
C ARG A 256 28.19 8.98 -4.77
N SER A 257 29.39 9.49 -5.06
CA SER A 257 29.87 10.76 -4.52
C SER A 257 28.97 11.94 -4.89
N ASP A 258 28.50 12.02 -6.14
CA ASP A 258 27.62 13.11 -6.58
C ASP A 258 26.27 13.13 -5.85
N VAL A 259 25.76 11.95 -5.49
CA VAL A 259 24.53 11.81 -4.72
C VAL A 259 24.78 12.19 -3.26
N ILE A 260 25.90 11.76 -2.69
CA ILE A 260 26.34 12.13 -1.34
C ILE A 260 26.54 13.65 -1.23
N ASP A 261 27.14 14.31 -2.22
CA ASP A 261 27.31 15.77 -2.22
C ASP A 261 25.94 16.49 -2.24
N THR A 262 25.01 15.94 -3.04
CA THR A 262 23.65 16.50 -3.21
C THR A 262 22.79 16.35 -1.95
N TYR A 263 22.82 15.19 -1.28
CA TYR A 263 21.91 14.89 -0.16
C TYR A 263 22.59 14.93 1.23
N GLY A 264 23.90 14.83 1.28
CA GLY A 264 24.71 14.71 2.48
C GLY A 264 24.95 13.25 2.91
N ASP A 265 26.13 13.01 3.49
CA ASP A 265 26.56 11.71 4.02
C ASP A 265 25.53 11.11 4.99
N SER A 266 24.98 11.93 5.88
CA SER A 266 24.07 11.48 6.93
C SER A 266 22.80 10.84 6.36
N ILE A 267 22.18 11.47 5.36
CA ILE A 267 20.95 10.97 4.74
C ILE A 267 21.26 9.71 3.92
N CYS A 268 22.32 9.73 3.10
CA CYS A 268 22.68 8.58 2.29
C CYS A 268 23.02 7.35 3.14
N LEU A 269 23.88 7.50 4.16
CA LEU A 269 24.25 6.39 5.05
C LEU A 269 23.05 5.87 5.85
N ALA A 270 22.23 6.77 6.40
CA ALA A 270 21.02 6.39 7.13
C ALA A 270 20.07 5.59 6.24
N PHE A 271 19.82 6.06 5.01
CA PHE A 271 18.86 5.43 4.13
C PHE A 271 19.36 4.09 3.58
N GLN A 272 20.66 3.96 3.30
CA GLN A 272 21.27 2.66 2.96
C GLN A 272 21.09 1.63 4.08
N ALA A 273 21.40 2.02 5.33
CA ALA A 273 21.20 1.16 6.50
C ALA A 273 19.71 0.83 6.70
N PHE A 274 18.82 1.80 6.48
CA PHE A 274 17.38 1.63 6.60
C PHE A 274 16.84 0.59 5.60
N VAL A 275 17.11 0.75 4.30
CA VAL A 275 16.58 -0.18 3.28
C VAL A 275 17.16 -1.58 3.42
N ALA A 276 18.46 -1.70 3.75
CA ALA A 276 19.11 -2.99 3.97
C ALA A 276 18.56 -3.70 5.22
N THR A 277 18.34 -2.97 6.31
CA THR A 277 17.78 -3.52 7.56
C THR A 277 16.32 -3.91 7.38
N GLY A 278 15.51 -3.07 6.74
CA GLY A 278 14.10 -3.36 6.48
C GLY A 278 13.90 -4.55 5.54
N PHE A 279 14.73 -4.67 4.50
CA PHE A 279 14.73 -5.82 3.60
C PHE A 279 15.19 -7.11 4.30
N ALA A 280 16.08 -7.01 5.28
CA ALA A 280 16.55 -8.18 6.02
C ALA A 280 15.56 -8.67 7.08
N LEU A 281 14.99 -7.74 7.85
CA LEU A 281 14.07 -8.06 8.94
C LEU A 281 12.64 -8.28 8.43
N TRP A 282 12.31 -7.81 7.24
CA TRP A 282 10.95 -7.79 6.67
C TRP A 282 9.98 -6.91 7.45
N THR A 283 10.44 -5.72 7.78
CA THR A 283 9.68 -4.74 8.55
C THR A 283 8.91 -3.84 7.60
N ARG A 284 7.78 -3.31 8.05
CA ARG A 284 7.19 -2.16 7.36
C ARG A 284 8.09 -0.93 7.60
N ASN A 285 8.06 0.02 6.68
CA ASN A 285 8.91 1.21 6.77
C ASN A 285 8.59 2.05 8.02
N ASN A 286 7.31 2.21 8.36
CA ASN A 286 6.84 2.94 9.54
C ASN A 286 7.15 2.23 10.87
N GLU A 287 7.29 0.91 10.86
CA GLU A 287 7.69 0.16 12.04
C GLU A 287 9.21 0.29 12.29
N LEU A 288 10.01 0.25 11.22
CA LEU A 288 11.48 0.29 11.32
C LEU A 288 12.02 1.59 11.91
N VAL A 289 11.34 2.72 11.67
CA VAL A 289 11.73 4.02 12.26
C VAL A 289 11.57 4.06 13.79
N ALA A 290 10.90 3.07 14.39
CA ALA A 290 10.77 2.94 15.84
C ALA A 290 11.89 2.11 16.49
N LEU A 291 12.82 1.56 15.70
CA LEU A 291 13.94 0.76 16.20
C LEU A 291 14.85 1.58 17.12
N LYS A 292 15.09 1.08 18.33
CA LYS A 292 15.94 1.72 19.35
C LYS A 292 17.30 1.06 19.46
N VAL A 293 18.27 1.82 19.96
CA VAL A 293 19.66 1.35 20.15
C VAL A 293 19.72 0.18 21.14
N CYS A 294 18.94 0.19 22.22
CA CYS A 294 18.87 -0.93 23.17
C CYS A 294 18.35 -2.24 22.57
N GLU A 295 17.68 -2.17 21.41
CA GLU A 295 17.18 -3.34 20.69
C GLU A 295 18.24 -3.92 19.75
N VAL A 296 19.42 -3.29 19.63
CA VAL A 296 20.52 -3.73 18.76
C VAL A 296 21.75 -4.05 19.60
N GLU A 297 22.10 -5.31 19.68
CA GLU A 297 23.30 -5.81 20.35
C GLU A 297 24.43 -5.97 19.33
N ARG A 298 25.58 -5.34 19.60
CA ARG A 298 26.75 -5.26 18.73
C ARG A 298 27.92 -6.06 19.31
N GLY A 299 28.91 -6.35 18.47
CA GLY A 299 30.18 -6.98 18.90
C GLY A 299 30.08 -8.49 19.13
N LEU A 300 28.99 -9.11 18.69
CA LEU A 300 28.79 -10.55 18.80
C LEU A 300 29.54 -11.30 17.70
N ARG A 301 30.02 -12.50 18.02
CA ARG A 301 30.72 -13.40 17.10
C ARG A 301 30.16 -14.82 17.22
N THR A 302 30.08 -15.52 16.09
CA THR A 302 29.78 -16.96 16.08
C THR A 302 30.93 -17.76 16.70
N GLU A 303 30.73 -19.06 16.92
CA GLU A 303 31.79 -19.98 17.34
C GLU A 303 32.96 -20.00 16.35
N GLU A 304 32.68 -19.77 15.06
CA GLU A 304 33.66 -19.66 13.97
C GLU A 304 34.31 -18.26 13.88
N GLY A 305 33.94 -17.34 14.78
CA GLY A 305 34.49 -15.99 14.83
C GLY A 305 33.84 -14.99 13.88
N HIS A 306 32.80 -15.37 13.13
CA HIS A 306 32.10 -14.48 12.20
C HIS A 306 31.26 -13.44 12.95
N PRO A 307 31.37 -12.13 12.62
CA PRO A 307 30.65 -11.10 13.33
C PRO A 307 29.17 -11.05 12.94
N TYR A 308 28.31 -10.77 13.92
CA TYR A 308 26.88 -10.58 13.70
C TYR A 308 26.28 -9.54 14.66
N LEU A 309 25.09 -9.04 14.33
CA LEU A 309 24.26 -8.21 15.20
C LEU A 309 23.07 -9.02 15.68
N LYS A 310 22.62 -8.79 16.91
CA LYS A 310 21.35 -9.34 17.39
C LYS A 310 20.34 -8.21 17.53
N ILE A 311 19.16 -8.36 16.93
CA ILE A 311 18.10 -7.35 16.93
C ILE A 311 16.86 -7.90 17.62
N LYS A 312 16.30 -7.15 18.60
CA LYS A 312 15.14 -7.53 19.41
C LYS A 312 14.01 -6.49 19.27
N PRO A 313 13.25 -6.50 18.15
CA PRO A 313 12.25 -5.47 17.89
C PRO A 313 11.03 -5.65 18.78
N THR A 314 10.87 -4.80 19.80
CA THR A 314 9.76 -4.87 20.76
C THR A 314 8.44 -4.35 20.18
N TRP A 315 8.52 -3.56 19.11
CA TRP A 315 7.39 -2.88 18.48
C TRP A 315 6.59 -3.72 17.49
N ARG A 316 7.00 -4.96 17.16
CA ARG A 316 6.23 -5.81 16.23
C ARG A 316 4.89 -6.22 16.84
N LYS A 317 3.82 -6.22 16.04
CA LYS A 317 2.44 -6.60 16.45
C LYS A 317 2.42 -7.89 17.31
N ARG A 318 3.20 -8.91 16.92
CA ARG A 318 3.28 -10.20 17.64
C ARG A 318 4.06 -10.16 18.96
N ASN A 319 4.93 -9.18 19.14
CA ASN A 319 5.74 -8.98 20.35
C ASN A 319 5.07 -8.00 21.32
N GLN A 320 4.08 -7.21 20.87
CA GLN A 320 3.33 -6.28 21.71
C GLN A 320 2.46 -6.99 22.75
N ASP A 321 1.92 -8.18 22.42
CA ASP A 321 1.05 -8.95 23.31
C ASP A 321 1.81 -9.64 24.47
N ASP A 322 3.11 -9.91 24.29
CA ASP A 322 3.93 -10.59 25.28
C ASP A 322 5.41 -10.15 25.19
N PRO A 323 5.85 -9.19 26.02
CA PRO A 323 7.24 -8.72 26.08
C PRO A 323 8.26 -9.83 26.40
N SER A 324 7.82 -10.96 26.96
CA SER A 324 8.69 -12.11 27.24
C SER A 324 8.95 -13.00 26.01
N LYS A 325 8.23 -12.76 24.90
CA LYS A 325 8.33 -13.52 23.64
C LYS A 325 8.88 -12.70 22.47
N VAL A 326 9.69 -11.67 22.76
CA VAL A 326 10.34 -10.88 21.71
C VAL A 326 11.27 -11.79 20.92
N TYR A 327 10.98 -11.97 19.64
CA TYR A 327 11.87 -12.70 18.74
C TYR A 327 13.21 -11.99 18.59
N GLU A 328 14.28 -12.77 18.69
CA GLU A 328 15.64 -12.32 18.44
C GLU A 328 16.03 -12.66 17.00
N TYR A 329 16.58 -11.67 16.28
CA TYR A 329 17.03 -11.82 14.91
C TYR A 329 18.55 -11.69 14.85
N GLU A 330 19.22 -12.72 14.34
CA GLU A 330 20.66 -12.68 14.12
C GLU A 330 20.99 -12.24 12.70
N ILE A 331 21.70 -11.11 12.62
CA ILE A 331 22.08 -10.44 11.40
C ILE A 331 23.58 -10.65 11.18
N HIS A 332 23.89 -11.78 10.56
CA HIS A 332 25.25 -12.18 10.20
C HIS A 332 25.83 -11.32 9.07
N SER A 333 27.14 -11.10 9.12
CA SER A 333 27.90 -10.48 8.03
C SER A 333 27.86 -11.34 6.77
N LEU A 334 27.61 -10.72 5.63
CA LEU A 334 27.62 -11.36 4.30
C LEU A 334 28.71 -10.73 3.44
N PRO A 335 29.98 -11.17 3.58
CA PRO A 335 31.09 -10.62 2.81
C PRO A 335 30.95 -10.87 1.29
N GLU A 336 30.23 -11.91 0.88
CA GLU A 336 29.97 -12.23 -0.53
C GLU A 336 29.01 -11.23 -1.20
N GLU A 337 28.19 -10.52 -0.42
CA GLU A 337 27.24 -9.52 -0.92
C GLU A 337 27.48 -8.15 -0.25
N PRO A 338 28.63 -7.51 -0.47
CA PRO A 338 29.03 -6.32 0.30
C PRO A 338 28.07 -5.14 0.10
N ILE A 339 27.50 -5.00 -1.10
CA ILE A 339 26.58 -3.90 -1.45
C ILE A 339 25.35 -3.94 -0.53
N THR A 340 24.75 -5.12 -0.36
CA THR A 340 23.52 -5.35 0.42
C THR A 340 23.80 -5.93 1.80
N CYS A 341 25.05 -5.93 2.25
CA CYS A 341 25.43 -6.46 3.56
C CYS A 341 24.84 -5.62 4.68
N ARG A 342 23.67 -6.05 5.14
CA ARG A 342 22.90 -5.49 6.26
C ARG A 342 23.73 -5.26 7.53
N TYR A 343 24.63 -6.18 7.87
CA TYR A 343 25.55 -6.03 9.00
C TYR A 343 26.44 -4.80 8.79
N THR A 344 27.12 -4.74 7.65
CA THR A 344 28.07 -3.66 7.34
C THR A 344 27.38 -2.30 7.27
N ARG A 345 26.22 -2.22 6.59
CA ARG A 345 25.49 -0.94 6.44
C ARG A 345 24.96 -0.42 7.77
N LEU A 346 24.33 -1.27 8.57
CA LEU A 346 23.83 -0.87 9.88
C LEU A 346 24.97 -0.50 10.84
N THR A 347 26.06 -1.27 10.84
CA THR A 347 27.24 -0.98 11.66
C THR A 347 27.88 0.35 11.28
N ARG A 348 28.09 0.59 9.97
CA ARG A 348 28.65 1.85 9.45
C ARG A 348 27.80 3.06 9.83
N TRP A 349 26.47 2.93 9.76
CA TRP A 349 25.55 3.98 10.19
C TRP A 349 25.62 4.25 11.70
N LEU A 350 25.64 3.20 12.52
CA LEU A 350 25.75 3.34 13.98
C LEU A 350 27.10 3.95 14.39
N ASP A 351 28.17 3.61 13.69
CA ASP A 351 29.49 4.19 13.90
C ASP A 351 29.53 5.67 13.49
N PHE A 352 28.95 6.02 12.34
CA PHE A 352 28.81 7.42 11.91
C PHE A 352 28.02 8.26 12.95
N LEU A 353 26.92 7.70 13.48
CA LEU A 353 26.14 8.35 14.54
C LEU A 353 26.96 8.58 15.83
N GLN A 354 27.84 7.65 16.20
CA GLN A 354 28.63 7.72 17.43
C GLN A 354 29.87 8.61 17.28
N TYR A 355 30.64 8.42 16.22
CA TYR A 355 31.97 8.99 16.04
C TYR A 355 31.92 10.35 15.36
N ASP A 356 31.22 10.48 14.23
CA ASP A 356 31.30 11.67 13.39
C ASP A 356 30.40 12.80 13.90
N LEU A 357 29.26 12.46 14.51
CA LEU A 357 28.25 13.44 14.89
C LEU A 357 28.17 13.71 16.39
N ARG A 358 28.18 12.66 17.22
CA ARG A 358 27.94 12.78 18.66
C ARG A 358 29.22 12.91 19.47
N ARG A 359 30.34 12.36 18.98
CA ARG A 359 31.57 12.13 19.76
C ARG A 359 31.29 11.49 21.13
N ARG A 360 30.20 10.72 21.23
CA ARG A 360 29.75 10.02 22.44
C ARG A 360 29.01 8.74 22.10
N PRO A 361 28.97 7.77 23.03
CA PRO A 361 28.11 6.59 22.88
C PRO A 361 26.62 6.97 22.73
N LEU A 362 25.89 6.20 21.92
CA LEU A 362 24.44 6.32 21.79
C LEU A 362 23.76 5.82 23.08
N LYS A 363 22.72 6.52 23.52
CA LYS A 363 21.94 6.11 24.69
C LYS A 363 21.02 4.94 24.31
N PRO A 364 20.71 4.02 25.25
CA PRO A 364 19.87 2.86 24.96
C PRO A 364 18.48 3.22 24.39
N ASP A 365 17.89 4.33 24.82
CA ASP A 365 16.55 4.78 24.43
C ASP A 365 16.51 5.60 23.13
N GLU A 366 17.66 5.97 22.57
CA GLU A 366 17.75 6.71 21.31
C GLU A 366 17.31 5.85 20.12
N LEU A 367 16.76 6.51 19.10
CA LEU A 367 16.36 5.86 17.85
C LEU A 367 17.59 5.50 17.02
N VAL A 368 17.56 4.33 16.38
CA VAL A 368 18.56 3.93 15.37
C VAL A 368 18.42 4.78 14.11
N PHE A 369 17.19 5.14 13.74
CA PHE A 369 16.90 5.99 12.56
C PHE A 369 16.20 7.28 12.98
N PRO A 370 16.92 8.22 13.62
CA PRO A 370 16.36 9.53 13.96
C PRO A 370 16.04 10.35 12.70
N ALA A 371 15.04 11.23 12.81
CA ALA A 371 14.67 12.14 11.74
C ALA A 371 15.83 13.08 11.41
N ILE A 372 16.08 13.30 10.12
CA ILE A 372 17.02 14.29 9.61
C ILE A 372 16.19 15.36 8.90
N ASP A 373 16.33 16.61 9.33
CA ASP A 373 15.62 17.73 8.73
C ASP A 373 16.24 18.16 7.39
N ALA A 374 15.60 19.11 6.71
CA ALA A 374 16.09 19.64 5.43
C ALA A 374 17.48 20.29 5.55
N SER A 375 17.79 20.85 6.73
CA SER A 375 19.09 21.41 7.09
C SER A 375 20.15 20.33 7.39
N ARG A 376 19.82 19.04 7.20
CA ARG A 376 20.69 17.88 7.43
C ARG A 376 21.07 17.68 8.91
N ILE A 377 20.32 18.29 9.83
CA ILE A 377 20.53 18.17 11.28
C ILE A 377 19.76 16.96 11.80
N ILE A 378 20.45 16.14 12.59
CA ILE A 378 19.86 14.93 13.19
C ILE A 378 19.06 15.26 14.45
N ARG A 379 17.77 14.89 14.44
CA ARG A 379 16.83 15.04 15.55
C ARG A 379 16.68 13.71 16.31
N TYR A 380 17.63 13.42 17.18
CA TYR A 380 17.79 12.13 17.88
C TYR A 380 16.57 11.59 18.66
N GLY A 381 15.69 12.47 19.13
CA GLY A 381 14.46 12.09 19.84
C GLY A 381 13.21 12.00 18.95
N ARG A 382 13.33 12.30 17.65
CA ARG A 382 12.20 12.37 16.71
C ARG A 382 12.32 11.26 15.69
N LYS A 383 11.27 10.47 15.53
CA LYS A 383 11.13 9.51 14.42
C LYS A 383 10.80 10.27 13.14
N TYR A 384 11.17 9.72 11.98
CA TYR A 384 10.58 10.20 10.73
C TYR A 384 9.07 9.98 10.72
N SER A 385 8.32 10.88 10.09
CA SER A 385 6.92 10.63 9.76
C SER A 385 6.81 9.57 8.66
N SER A 386 5.68 8.85 8.62
CA SER A 386 5.39 7.87 7.57
C SER A 386 5.48 8.52 6.19
N HIS A 387 4.90 9.72 6.04
CA HIS A 387 4.97 10.52 4.83
C HIS A 387 6.42 10.83 4.42
N ARG A 388 7.26 11.29 5.36
CA ARG A 388 8.65 11.66 5.03
C ARG A 388 9.48 10.46 4.55
N ILE A 389 9.35 9.28 5.19
CA ILE A 389 10.03 8.08 4.71
C ILE A 389 9.53 7.68 3.32
N GLN A 390 8.23 7.77 3.09
CA GLN A 390 7.64 7.46 1.79
C GLN A 390 8.15 8.41 0.69
N THR A 391 8.28 9.70 1.00
CA THR A 391 8.84 10.72 0.10
C THR A 391 10.31 10.44 -0.21
N LEU A 392 11.14 10.14 0.80
CA LEU A 392 12.54 9.77 0.59
C LEU A 392 12.68 8.50 -0.26
N LEU A 393 11.86 7.48 0.02
CA LEU A 393 11.82 6.25 -0.76
C LEU A 393 11.47 6.53 -2.22
N HIS A 394 10.41 7.30 -2.48
CA HIS A 394 10.00 7.66 -3.83
C HIS A 394 11.08 8.46 -4.56
N GLN A 395 11.66 9.46 -3.90
CA GLN A 395 12.71 10.32 -4.45
C GLN A 395 13.92 9.50 -4.88
N PHE A 396 14.48 8.68 -3.99
CA PHE A 396 15.68 7.92 -4.30
C PHE A 396 15.43 6.80 -5.30
N THR A 397 14.29 6.12 -5.24
CA THR A 397 13.97 5.08 -6.23
C THR A 397 13.68 5.67 -7.61
N LYS A 398 13.07 6.87 -7.70
CA LYS A 398 12.94 7.62 -8.96
C LYS A 398 14.30 8.05 -9.50
N ALA A 399 15.14 8.66 -8.67
CA ALA A 399 16.46 9.12 -9.07
C ALA A 399 17.41 7.97 -9.46
N ALA A 400 17.25 6.79 -8.84
CA ALA A 400 17.96 5.57 -9.21
C ALA A 400 17.42 4.90 -10.49
N GLY A 401 16.40 5.47 -11.15
CA GLY A 401 15.82 4.92 -12.38
C GLY A 401 15.00 3.64 -12.19
N LEU A 402 14.51 3.37 -10.98
CA LEU A 402 13.74 2.15 -10.67
C LEU A 402 12.27 2.25 -11.08
N HIS A 403 11.80 3.45 -11.41
CA HIS A 403 10.49 3.68 -12.02
C HIS A 403 10.64 3.65 -13.54
N SER A 404 10.38 2.50 -14.17
CA SER A 404 10.36 2.40 -15.64
C SER A 404 9.06 2.95 -16.21
N THR A 405 9.14 3.54 -17.40
CA THR A 405 7.97 3.99 -18.18
C THR A 405 7.08 2.79 -18.49
N GLY A 406 5.90 2.73 -17.86
CA GLY A 406 4.91 1.67 -18.05
C GLY A 406 4.62 0.82 -16.81
N GLN A 407 5.43 0.91 -15.75
CA GLN A 407 5.13 0.23 -14.49
C GLN A 407 4.14 1.03 -13.64
N ARG A 408 3.02 0.39 -13.32
CA ARG A 408 1.91 0.98 -12.56
C ARG A 408 2.02 0.83 -11.04
N SER A 409 3.09 0.22 -10.51
CA SER A 409 3.24 -0.01 -9.07
C SER A 409 4.39 0.82 -8.49
N GLN A 410 4.12 1.50 -7.38
CA GLN A 410 5.10 2.28 -6.63
C GLN A 410 5.66 1.47 -5.46
N TYR A 411 6.87 1.81 -5.01
CA TYR A 411 7.40 1.30 -3.74
C TYR A 411 6.75 2.06 -2.59
N THR A 412 6.04 1.34 -1.71
CA THR A 412 5.40 1.94 -0.53
C THR A 412 5.91 1.33 0.77
N THR A 413 5.20 1.57 1.88
CA THR A 413 5.56 1.11 3.24
C THR A 413 5.84 -0.38 3.37
N HIS A 414 5.33 -1.20 2.45
CA HIS A 414 5.46 -2.66 2.45
C HIS A 414 6.56 -3.20 1.52
N CYS A 415 7.22 -2.38 0.72
CA CYS A 415 8.10 -2.85 -0.35
C CYS A 415 9.27 -3.70 0.14
N LEU A 416 9.90 -3.30 1.26
CA LEU A 416 11.05 -3.98 1.85
C LEU A 416 10.65 -5.31 2.48
N ARG A 417 9.55 -5.31 3.25
CA ARG A 417 8.94 -6.51 3.82
C ARG A 417 8.63 -7.55 2.76
N ARG A 418 7.95 -7.12 1.70
CA ARG A 418 7.55 -7.99 0.60
C ARG A 418 8.75 -8.52 -0.16
N GLY A 419 9.66 -7.64 -0.55
CA GLY A 419 10.87 -7.98 -1.30
C GLY A 419 11.77 -8.97 -0.58
N GLY A 420 12.03 -8.73 0.71
CA GLY A 420 12.85 -9.62 1.52
C GLY A 420 12.22 -11.00 1.67
N ALA A 421 10.90 -11.06 1.92
CA ALA A 421 10.18 -12.31 2.06
C ALA A 421 10.16 -13.12 0.75
N GLN A 422 9.85 -12.47 -0.37
CA GLN A 422 9.90 -13.10 -1.69
C GLN A 422 11.30 -13.57 -2.05
N HIS A 423 12.33 -12.78 -1.74
CA HIS A 423 13.70 -13.17 -2.00
C HIS A 423 14.06 -14.46 -1.25
N ARG A 424 13.84 -14.55 0.06
CA ARG A 424 14.14 -15.78 0.81
C ARG A 424 13.23 -16.95 0.45
N PHE A 425 11.99 -16.70 0.03
CA PHE A 425 11.08 -17.78 -0.35
C PHE A 425 11.41 -18.37 -1.74
N MET A 426 11.79 -17.53 -2.71
CA MET A 426 11.83 -17.92 -4.13
C MET A 426 13.17 -17.69 -4.82
N PHE A 427 13.86 -16.59 -4.52
CA PHE A 427 14.99 -16.11 -5.34
C PHE A 427 16.37 -16.30 -4.69
N ALA A 428 16.43 -16.60 -3.40
CA ALA A 428 17.68 -16.85 -2.70
C ALA A 428 18.25 -18.22 -3.09
N LYS A 429 19.58 -18.33 -3.10
CA LYS A 429 20.29 -19.61 -3.28
C LYS A 429 19.82 -20.63 -2.24
N GLU A 430 19.71 -20.19 -1.00
CA GLU A 430 19.14 -20.95 0.11
C GLU A 430 17.75 -20.43 0.45
N LYS A 431 16.74 -21.16 -0.04
CA LYS A 431 15.33 -20.82 0.14
C LYS A 431 14.84 -21.25 1.51
N TRP A 432 13.89 -20.51 2.03
CA TRP A 432 13.26 -20.78 3.32
C TRP A 432 11.92 -21.47 3.14
N SER A 433 11.62 -22.42 4.03
CA SER A 433 10.28 -23.00 4.12
C SER A 433 9.24 -21.94 4.46
N LEU A 434 7.97 -22.16 4.08
CA LEU A 434 6.87 -21.26 4.44
C LEU A 434 6.76 -21.06 5.96
N LYS A 435 7.09 -22.09 6.76
CA LYS A 435 7.14 -22.00 8.23
C LYS A 435 8.22 -21.03 8.71
N ALA A 436 9.42 -21.09 8.12
CA ALA A 436 10.50 -20.16 8.44
C ALA A 436 10.15 -18.73 8.00
N VAL A 437 9.54 -18.56 6.83
CA VAL A 437 9.01 -17.27 6.37
C VAL A 437 7.99 -16.72 7.37
N LYS A 438 6.95 -17.51 7.71
CA LYS A 438 5.89 -17.14 8.67
C LYS A 438 6.47 -16.71 10.02
N TRP A 439 7.49 -17.43 10.50
CA TRP A 439 8.19 -17.08 11.74
C TRP A 439 8.97 -15.77 11.62
N TRP A 440 9.81 -15.62 10.58
CA TRP A 440 10.71 -14.48 10.45
C TRP A 440 9.99 -13.16 10.23
N GLY A 441 8.97 -13.12 9.36
CA GLY A 441 8.19 -11.89 9.17
C GLY A 441 7.16 -11.61 10.27
N GLY A 442 7.07 -12.46 11.30
CA GLY A 442 6.21 -12.20 12.45
C GLY A 442 4.71 -12.24 12.12
N TRP A 443 4.31 -13.04 11.13
CA TRP A 443 2.89 -13.29 10.84
C TRP A 443 2.20 -13.97 12.02
N SER A 444 0.90 -13.72 12.20
CA SER A 444 0.16 -14.25 13.36
C SER A 444 -0.06 -15.76 13.22
N ALA A 445 -0.24 -16.47 14.34
CA ALA A 445 -0.48 -17.92 14.29
C ALA A 445 -1.76 -18.26 13.52
N GLY A 446 -2.82 -17.45 13.69
CA GLY A 446 -4.12 -17.60 13.04
C GLY A 446 -4.19 -17.14 11.58
N GLU A 447 -3.14 -16.52 11.05
CA GLU A 447 -3.12 -16.08 9.67
C GLU A 447 -3.09 -17.27 8.72
N GLN A 448 -4.07 -17.31 7.82
CA GLN A 448 -4.23 -18.41 6.87
C GLN A 448 -3.03 -18.46 5.91
N GLU A 449 -2.55 -19.67 5.64
CA GLU A 449 -1.43 -19.89 4.73
C GLU A 449 -1.72 -19.34 3.33
N GLY A 450 -2.98 -19.39 2.89
CA GLY A 450 -3.43 -18.80 1.63
C GLY A 450 -3.19 -17.29 1.53
N THR A 451 -3.33 -16.56 2.64
CA THR A 451 -3.07 -15.11 2.69
C THR A 451 -1.58 -14.82 2.51
N ILE A 452 -0.71 -15.58 3.18
CA ILE A 452 0.75 -15.43 3.07
C ILE A 452 1.21 -15.80 1.66
N MET A 453 0.70 -16.90 1.11
CA MET A 453 1.01 -17.33 -0.25
C MET A 453 0.57 -16.29 -1.28
N ARG A 454 -0.64 -15.73 -1.13
CA ARG A 454 -1.13 -14.63 -1.97
C ARG A 454 -0.19 -13.41 -1.88
N TYR A 455 0.18 -13.00 -0.66
CA TYR A 455 1.12 -11.90 -0.44
C TYR A 455 2.46 -12.09 -1.17
N LEU A 456 2.99 -13.32 -1.15
CA LEU A 456 4.24 -13.69 -1.82
C LEU A 456 4.11 -13.76 -3.35
N LEU A 457 2.97 -14.26 -3.88
CA LEU A 457 2.79 -14.55 -5.31
C LEU A 457 2.11 -13.44 -6.11
N ASP A 458 1.36 -12.53 -5.48
CA ASP A 458 0.50 -11.54 -6.17
C ASP A 458 1.26 -10.64 -7.16
N GLU A 459 2.53 -10.33 -6.90
CA GLU A 459 3.34 -9.52 -7.82
C GLU A 459 3.86 -10.32 -9.01
N MET A 460 4.06 -11.63 -8.84
CA MET A 460 4.46 -12.50 -9.94
C MET A 460 3.35 -12.65 -10.96
N ASN A 461 2.10 -12.77 -10.49
CA ASN A 461 0.92 -12.79 -11.35
C ASN A 461 0.85 -11.55 -12.26
N ALA A 462 1.42 -10.41 -11.85
CA ALA A 462 1.46 -9.20 -12.65
C ALA A 462 2.55 -9.21 -13.75
N TYR A 463 3.61 -10.00 -13.59
CA TYR A 463 4.70 -10.12 -14.57
C TYR A 463 4.49 -11.25 -15.58
N GLU A 464 3.67 -12.25 -15.26
CA GLU A 464 3.44 -13.42 -16.12
C GLU A 464 2.35 -13.16 -17.17
N THR A 465 2.77 -12.76 -18.37
CA THR A 465 1.89 -12.67 -19.54
C THR A 465 2.25 -13.71 -20.60
N GLY A 466 1.25 -14.48 -21.05
CA GLY A 466 1.34 -15.43 -22.15
C GLY A 466 1.88 -16.80 -21.71
N TYR A 467 1.00 -17.79 -21.64
CA TYR A 467 1.30 -19.19 -21.28
C TYR A 467 1.29 -20.14 -22.50
N SER A 468 1.10 -19.60 -23.69
CA SER A 468 0.90 -20.38 -24.92
C SER A 468 2.12 -21.22 -25.31
N ASP A 469 3.32 -20.85 -24.86
CA ASP A 469 4.57 -21.54 -25.15
C ASP A 469 5.08 -22.41 -23.98
N MET A 470 4.27 -22.64 -22.93
CA MET A 470 4.71 -23.32 -21.71
C MET A 470 5.13 -24.78 -21.94
N PHE A 471 4.60 -25.43 -22.99
CA PHE A 471 5.03 -26.76 -23.44
C PHE A 471 6.06 -26.73 -24.57
N SER A 472 6.53 -25.56 -25.00
CA SER A 472 7.50 -25.45 -26.08
C SER A 472 8.83 -26.12 -25.69
N PRO A 473 9.29 -27.15 -26.43
CA PRO A 473 10.54 -27.86 -26.12
C PRO A 473 11.76 -26.93 -26.11
N ASN A 474 11.71 -25.84 -26.86
CA ASN A 474 12.80 -24.88 -27.03
C ASN A 474 12.85 -23.81 -25.93
N ARG A 475 11.85 -23.75 -25.03
CA ARG A 475 11.75 -22.73 -23.97
C ARG A 475 11.56 -23.28 -22.56
N ARG A 476 11.56 -24.61 -22.38
CA ARG A 476 11.39 -25.30 -21.09
C ARG A 476 12.30 -24.79 -19.98
N ASN A 477 13.47 -24.25 -20.31
CA ASN A 477 14.53 -23.92 -19.36
C ASN A 477 14.68 -22.42 -19.03
N TYR A 478 13.75 -21.54 -19.44
CA TYR A 478 13.92 -20.09 -19.19
C TYR A 478 12.85 -19.45 -18.29
N ARG A 479 11.62 -19.98 -18.24
CA ARG A 479 10.55 -19.38 -17.43
C ARG A 479 10.46 -20.01 -16.03
N HIS A 480 10.42 -21.33 -15.92
CA HIS A 480 10.24 -22.04 -14.64
C HIS A 480 11.52 -22.22 -13.79
N THR A 481 12.68 -22.27 -14.44
CA THR A 481 14.00 -22.35 -13.78
C THR A 481 14.40 -21.01 -13.18
N VAL A 482 14.18 -19.91 -13.90
CA VAL A 482 14.30 -18.53 -13.39
C VAL A 482 13.27 -18.26 -12.28
N PHE A 483 12.06 -18.80 -12.40
CA PHE A 483 11.00 -18.78 -11.39
C PHE A 483 11.41 -19.43 -10.05
N MET A 484 12.23 -20.49 -10.08
CA MET A 484 12.81 -21.10 -8.89
C MET A 484 14.21 -20.57 -8.55
N GLY A 485 14.69 -19.48 -9.17
CA GLY A 485 16.05 -18.98 -8.93
C GLY A 485 17.18 -19.96 -9.35
N GLU A 486 16.85 -21.04 -10.05
CA GLU A 486 17.84 -21.92 -10.69
C GLU A 486 18.20 -21.36 -12.05
N ALA A 487 18.90 -20.22 -12.07
CA ALA A 487 19.78 -19.91 -13.18
C ALA A 487 21.10 -20.64 -12.92
N ASP A 488 21.10 -21.94 -13.22
CA ASP A 488 22.26 -22.83 -13.06
C ASP A 488 23.26 -22.51 -14.20
N ALA A 489 23.76 -21.27 -14.23
CA ALA A 489 24.77 -20.80 -15.18
C ALA A 489 26.10 -21.56 -14.99
N ASP A 490 26.30 -22.12 -13.80
CA ASP A 490 27.46 -22.94 -13.44
C ASP A 490 27.19 -24.46 -13.54
N LYS A 491 25.99 -24.88 -13.97
CA LYS A 491 25.76 -26.32 -14.18
C LYS A 491 26.57 -26.76 -15.40
N PRO A 492 27.48 -27.75 -15.25
CA PRO A 492 28.12 -28.33 -16.41
C PRO A 492 27.04 -28.86 -17.36
N LEU A 493 27.13 -28.43 -18.62
CA LEU A 493 26.20 -28.82 -19.68
C LEU A 493 26.05 -30.34 -19.65
N THR A 494 24.82 -30.86 -19.52
CA THR A 494 24.65 -32.31 -19.49
C THR A 494 25.07 -32.89 -20.83
N ARG A 495 25.58 -34.14 -20.84
CA ARG A 495 26.02 -34.81 -22.08
C ARG A 495 24.93 -34.77 -23.18
N GLY A 496 23.65 -34.90 -22.80
CA GLY A 496 22.53 -34.82 -23.74
C GLY A 496 22.21 -33.41 -24.24
N GLU A 497 22.52 -32.36 -23.49
CA GLU A 497 22.44 -30.97 -23.96
C GLU A 497 23.59 -30.64 -24.91
N PHE A 498 24.80 -31.11 -24.57
CA PHE A 498 25.97 -30.99 -25.44
C PHE A 498 25.76 -31.71 -26.79
N SER A 499 25.26 -32.95 -26.78
CA SER A 499 24.94 -33.69 -28.01
C SER A 499 23.90 -32.95 -28.87
N ARG A 500 22.83 -32.41 -28.27
CA ARG A 500 21.82 -31.64 -29.02
C ARG A 500 22.36 -30.34 -29.59
N ALA A 501 23.27 -29.67 -28.87
CA ALA A 501 23.94 -28.47 -29.36
C ALA A 501 24.87 -28.78 -30.55
N LEU A 502 25.61 -29.90 -30.46
CA LEU A 502 26.43 -30.42 -31.56
C LEU A 502 25.58 -30.75 -32.79
N GLU A 503 24.49 -31.51 -32.63
CA GLU A 503 23.58 -31.85 -33.73
C GLU A 503 22.93 -30.60 -34.37
N ALA A 504 22.64 -29.56 -33.58
CA ALA A 504 22.14 -28.30 -34.11
C ALA A 504 23.22 -27.52 -34.88
N MET A 505 24.46 -27.58 -34.44
CA MET A 505 25.61 -26.96 -35.12
C MET A 505 25.93 -27.71 -36.42
N GLU A 506 25.93 -29.03 -36.41
CA GLU A 506 26.10 -29.88 -37.60
C GLU A 506 25.01 -29.61 -38.64
N ARG A 507 23.74 -29.47 -38.23
CA ARG A 507 22.65 -29.10 -39.15
C ARG A 507 22.85 -27.72 -39.76
N LYS A 508 23.31 -26.73 -38.99
CA LYS A 508 23.63 -25.40 -39.51
C LYS A 508 24.82 -25.44 -40.47
N LEU A 509 25.85 -26.22 -40.15
CA LEU A 509 27.01 -26.40 -41.02
C LEU A 509 26.61 -27.07 -42.34
N ALA A 510 25.83 -28.15 -42.28
CA ALA A 510 25.29 -28.82 -43.46
C ALA A 510 24.43 -27.87 -44.31
N HIS A 511 23.59 -27.04 -43.68
CA HIS A 511 22.81 -26.04 -44.39
C HIS A 511 23.68 -24.96 -45.05
N SER A 512 24.71 -24.48 -44.34
CA SER A 512 25.66 -23.52 -44.91
C SER A 512 26.45 -24.10 -46.07
N GLN A 513 26.82 -25.38 -46.00
CA GLN A 513 27.55 -26.08 -47.04
C GLN A 513 26.69 -26.31 -48.28
N ALA A 514 25.43 -26.73 -48.11
CA ALA A 514 24.47 -26.82 -49.22
C ALA A 514 24.24 -25.44 -49.89
N THR A 515 24.25 -24.37 -49.10
CA THR A 515 24.15 -23.00 -49.64
C THR A 515 25.37 -22.64 -50.48
N LEU A 516 26.58 -22.94 -49.99
CA LEU A 516 27.83 -22.71 -50.73
C LEU A 516 27.89 -23.54 -52.01
N ASP A 517 27.47 -24.81 -51.98
CA ASP A 517 27.43 -25.66 -53.17
C ASP A 517 26.45 -25.10 -54.22
N THR A 518 25.29 -24.61 -53.77
CA THR A 518 24.31 -23.94 -54.65
C THR A 518 24.90 -22.67 -55.27
N MET A 519 25.63 -21.86 -54.49
CA MET A 519 26.32 -20.67 -55.00
C MET A 519 27.43 -21.05 -56.00
N MET A 520 28.21 -22.09 -55.73
CA MET A 520 29.24 -22.58 -56.66
C MET A 520 28.63 -23.08 -57.97
N GLN A 521 27.51 -23.81 -57.92
CA GLN A 521 26.80 -24.25 -59.14
C GLN A 521 26.28 -23.07 -59.96
N LEU A 522 25.76 -22.03 -59.29
CA LEU A 522 25.34 -20.81 -59.97
C LEU A 522 26.53 -20.11 -60.65
N ILE A 523 27.67 -20.00 -59.98
CA ILE A 523 28.89 -19.41 -60.53
C ILE A 523 29.37 -20.20 -61.75
N LEU A 524 29.38 -21.54 -61.68
CA LEU A 524 29.77 -22.39 -62.80
C LEU A 524 28.81 -22.25 -64.00
N SER A 525 27.50 -22.14 -63.76
CA SER A 525 26.50 -21.90 -64.80
C SER A 525 26.67 -20.53 -65.47
N ILE A 526 26.97 -19.50 -64.69
CA ILE A 526 27.29 -18.17 -65.21
C ILE A 526 28.57 -18.23 -66.05
N GLN A 527 29.62 -18.90 -65.57
CA GLN A 527 30.87 -19.04 -66.30
C GLN A 527 30.67 -19.77 -67.64
N GLN A 528 29.91 -20.86 -67.67
CA GLN A 528 29.56 -21.58 -68.89
C GLN A 528 28.75 -20.71 -69.87
N SER A 529 27.84 -19.88 -69.35
CA SER A 529 27.07 -18.94 -70.17
C SER A 529 27.97 -17.85 -70.76
N VAL A 530 28.92 -17.33 -69.97
CA VAL A 530 29.92 -16.35 -70.42
C VAL A 530 30.88 -16.95 -71.44
N ASP A 531 31.34 -18.19 -71.25
CA ASP A 531 32.22 -18.88 -72.20
C ASP A 531 31.49 -19.20 -73.52
N THR A 532 30.19 -19.54 -73.44
CA THR A 532 29.32 -19.71 -74.61
C THR A 532 29.14 -18.38 -75.36
N MET A 533 28.85 -17.28 -74.65
CA MET A 533 28.78 -15.94 -75.26
C MET A 533 30.13 -15.48 -75.83
N ARG A 534 31.26 -15.84 -75.21
CA ARG A 534 32.60 -15.56 -75.71
C ARG A 534 32.93 -16.34 -76.98
N GLN A 535 32.47 -17.59 -77.11
CA GLN A 535 32.60 -18.35 -78.36
C GLN A 535 31.76 -17.76 -79.49
N GLU A 536 30.59 -17.17 -79.20
CA GLU A 536 29.75 -16.53 -80.22
C GLU A 536 30.24 -15.13 -80.64
N GLN A 537 31.09 -14.45 -79.86
CA GLN A 537 31.51 -13.07 -80.13
C GLN A 537 32.96 -12.86 -80.58
N GLY A 538 33.75 -13.92 -80.81
CA GLY A 538 34.99 -13.84 -81.61
C GLY A 538 35.95 -12.67 -81.30
N LEU A 539 36.29 -12.43 -80.03
CA LEU A 539 37.25 -11.39 -79.64
C LEU A 539 38.46 -11.94 -78.87
N PRO A 540 39.69 -11.48 -79.19
CA PRO A 540 40.94 -12.03 -78.67
C PRO A 540 41.24 -11.58 -77.23
N VAL A 541 41.64 -12.55 -76.41
CA VAL A 541 42.09 -12.36 -75.02
C VAL A 541 43.56 -11.94 -75.00
N SER A 542 43.86 -10.76 -74.45
CA SER A 542 45.23 -10.36 -74.06
C SER A 542 45.52 -10.72 -72.61
N PRO A 543 46.78 -11.05 -72.25
CA PRO A 543 47.12 -11.58 -70.92
C PRO A 543 47.74 -10.54 -69.95
N ALA A 544 47.77 -10.99 -68.68
CA ALA A 544 48.66 -10.61 -67.56
C ALA A 544 48.18 -9.49 -66.61
N PRO A 545 48.67 -9.40 -65.35
CA PRO A 545 49.76 -10.17 -64.72
C PRO A 545 49.47 -10.76 -63.31
N GLN A 546 50.35 -11.68 -62.88
CA GLN A 546 50.49 -12.18 -61.49
C GLN A 546 51.01 -11.09 -60.53
N PRO A 547 50.80 -11.26 -59.21
CA PRO A 547 51.98 -11.50 -58.36
C PRO A 547 51.78 -12.46 -57.16
N SER A 548 52.82 -13.28 -56.97
CA SER A 548 53.61 -13.70 -55.79
C SER A 548 53.00 -13.96 -54.38
N PRO A 549 53.52 -14.98 -53.65
CA PRO A 549 53.04 -15.40 -52.33
C PRO A 549 53.78 -14.74 -51.16
N GLN A 550 53.10 -14.53 -50.03
CA GLN A 550 53.74 -14.25 -48.74
C GLN A 550 53.32 -15.26 -47.66
N THR A 551 54.35 -15.67 -46.94
CA THR A 551 54.48 -16.62 -45.84
C THR A 551 54.05 -16.04 -44.49
N GLY A 552 53.62 -16.86 -43.52
CA GLY A 552 53.50 -16.40 -42.13
C GLY A 552 52.86 -17.35 -41.11
N ASN A 553 53.65 -18.30 -40.62
CA ASN A 553 53.81 -18.77 -39.23
C ASN A 553 52.63 -19.05 -38.26
N SER A 554 52.68 -20.30 -37.74
CA SER A 554 52.20 -20.88 -36.44
C SER A 554 52.63 -20.07 -35.18
N PRO A 555 52.12 -20.30 -33.93
CA PRO A 555 52.16 -21.62 -33.23
C PRO A 555 51.10 -21.95 -32.14
N GLN A 556 51.10 -23.25 -31.73
CA GLN A 556 50.44 -23.86 -30.55
C GLN A 556 51.07 -23.48 -29.19
N PRO A 557 50.38 -23.81 -28.08
CA PRO A 557 51.03 -24.52 -26.96
C PRO A 557 50.19 -25.67 -26.31
N PRO A 558 50.77 -26.45 -25.35
CA PRO A 558 50.43 -27.86 -25.10
C PRO A 558 49.83 -28.23 -23.70
N PHE A 559 49.44 -29.52 -23.61
CA PHE A 559 49.16 -30.47 -22.50
C PHE A 559 49.46 -30.15 -21.00
N HIS A 560 48.46 -30.45 -20.15
CA HIS A 560 48.35 -31.32 -18.91
C HIS A 560 49.53 -31.49 -17.90
N PRO A 561 49.29 -31.72 -16.57
CA PRO A 561 48.70 -33.00 -16.07
C PRO A 561 47.90 -33.02 -14.73
N GLN A 562 47.39 -34.23 -14.45
CA GLN A 562 46.65 -34.84 -13.32
C GLN A 562 47.01 -34.49 -11.86
N VAL A 563 45.99 -34.59 -10.97
CA VAL A 563 46.08 -35.21 -9.62
C VAL A 563 44.77 -35.95 -9.28
N GLN A 564 44.89 -37.17 -8.73
CA GLN A 564 43.84 -38.00 -8.13
C GLN A 564 43.73 -37.76 -6.62
N SER A 565 42.53 -37.84 -6.04
CA SER A 565 42.33 -38.40 -4.68
C SER A 565 40.87 -38.74 -4.38
N SER A 566 40.74 -39.69 -3.46
CA SER A 566 39.60 -40.59 -3.26
C SER A 566 39.09 -40.56 -1.81
N LEU A 567 37.79 -40.88 -1.67
CA LEU A 567 37.09 -41.58 -0.58
C LEU A 567 36.61 -40.86 0.71
N ALA A 568 35.28 -40.99 0.87
CA ALA A 568 34.51 -41.44 2.04
C ALA A 568 34.43 -40.57 3.32
N LEU A 569 33.21 -40.08 3.60
CA LEU A 569 32.80 -39.57 4.91
C LEU A 569 31.81 -40.53 5.59
N HIS A 570 32.16 -40.82 6.84
CA HIS A 570 31.57 -41.75 7.79
C HIS A 570 30.41 -41.06 8.53
N VAL A 571 29.22 -41.65 8.54
CA VAL A 571 28.06 -41.17 9.32
C VAL A 571 28.09 -41.87 10.69
N GLN A 572 28.28 -41.11 11.76
CA GLN A 572 28.06 -41.57 13.13
C GLN A 572 26.82 -40.90 13.72
N ALA A 573 25.95 -41.74 14.29
CA ALA A 573 24.75 -41.36 15.02
C ALA A 573 25.09 -40.98 16.47
N THR A 574 24.49 -39.90 16.96
CA THR A 574 24.51 -39.51 18.38
C THR A 574 23.24 -39.98 19.12
N PRO A 575 23.36 -40.38 20.39
CA PRO A 575 22.26 -40.96 21.17
C PRO A 575 21.38 -39.92 21.87
N SER A 576 20.16 -40.38 22.13
CA SER A 576 19.00 -39.76 22.76
C SER A 576 19.25 -39.25 24.18
N GLN A 577 18.76 -38.04 24.50
CA GLN A 577 18.60 -37.56 25.88
C GLN A 577 17.20 -37.89 26.45
N PRO A 578 17.07 -38.10 27.78
CA PRO A 578 15.83 -38.55 28.41
C PRO A 578 14.85 -37.41 28.71
N THR A 579 13.58 -37.66 28.38
CA THR A 579 12.42 -36.82 28.63
C THR A 579 12.10 -36.73 30.13
N GLN A 580 12.19 -35.54 30.72
CA GLN A 580 11.67 -35.27 32.06
C GLN A 580 10.15 -35.01 31.98
N GLN A 581 9.38 -35.84 32.69
CA GLN A 581 7.94 -35.70 32.87
C GLN A 581 7.64 -34.61 33.91
N HIS A 582 7.24 -33.42 33.46
CA HIS A 582 6.62 -32.43 34.34
C HIS A 582 5.12 -32.72 34.51
N THR A 583 4.70 -32.75 35.77
CA THR A 583 3.32 -32.90 36.21
C THR A 583 2.43 -31.81 35.59
N ARG A 584 1.38 -32.28 34.90
CA ARG A 584 0.41 -31.47 34.16
C ARG A 584 -0.52 -30.78 35.16
N VAL A 585 -0.13 -29.61 35.68
CA VAL A 585 -1.03 -28.74 36.45
C VAL A 585 -2.16 -28.32 35.52
N ASP A 586 -3.39 -28.58 35.95
CA ASP A 586 -4.61 -28.34 35.19
C ASP A 586 -4.81 -26.82 35.01
N ARG A 587 -4.37 -26.28 33.87
CA ARG A 587 -4.40 -24.85 33.55
C ARG A 587 -5.81 -24.42 33.15
N ARG A 588 -6.73 -24.36 34.10
CA ARG A 588 -8.01 -23.66 33.87
C ARG A 588 -7.71 -22.18 33.61
N LYS A 589 -8.24 -21.64 32.51
CA LYS A 589 -8.08 -20.22 32.18
C LYS A 589 -8.67 -19.38 33.33
N PRO A 590 -7.97 -18.33 33.79
CA PRO A 590 -8.49 -17.48 34.84
C PRO A 590 -9.76 -16.74 34.36
N VAL A 591 -10.80 -16.72 35.20
CA VAL A 591 -12.08 -16.08 34.90
C VAL A 591 -12.26 -14.88 35.82
N ILE A 592 -12.63 -13.72 35.27
CA ILE A 592 -13.00 -12.54 36.07
C ILE A 592 -14.52 -12.55 36.27
N PRO A 593 -15.02 -12.59 37.52
CA PRO A 593 -16.45 -12.58 37.78
C PRO A 593 -17.13 -11.30 37.27
N ILE A 594 -18.39 -11.42 36.85
CA ILE A 594 -19.19 -10.27 36.39
C ILE A 594 -19.55 -9.42 37.61
N ALA A 595 -19.05 -8.19 37.66
CA ALA A 595 -19.43 -7.20 38.66
C ALA A 595 -20.70 -6.46 38.21
N ARG A 596 -21.68 -6.36 39.11
CA ARG A 596 -22.93 -5.61 38.94
C ARG A 596 -22.82 -4.18 39.44
N THR A 597 -21.95 -3.97 40.41
CA THR A 597 -21.74 -2.67 41.05
C THR A 597 -20.29 -2.20 40.88
N TRP A 598 -20.05 -0.89 41.00
CA TRP A 598 -18.69 -0.37 40.94
C TRP A 598 -17.89 -0.78 42.20
N GLN A 599 -18.55 -1.00 43.34
CA GLN A 599 -17.95 -1.51 44.56
C GLN A 599 -17.41 -2.93 44.36
N GLU A 600 -18.16 -3.81 43.68
CA GLU A 600 -17.64 -5.13 43.28
C GLU A 600 -16.44 -5.01 42.35
N CYS A 601 -16.43 -4.02 41.45
CA CYS A 601 -15.25 -3.78 40.61
C CYS A 601 -14.01 -3.42 41.44
N VAL A 602 -14.18 -2.60 42.48
CA VAL A 602 -13.11 -2.22 43.42
C VAL A 602 -12.67 -3.41 44.27
N LYS A 603 -13.62 -4.20 44.80
CA LYS A 603 -13.34 -5.44 45.55
C LYS A 603 -12.51 -6.42 44.71
N GLN A 604 -12.95 -6.72 43.49
CA GLN A 604 -12.22 -7.60 42.57
C GLN A 604 -10.80 -7.09 42.28
N TRP A 605 -10.62 -5.78 42.18
CA TRP A 605 -9.33 -5.17 41.90
C TRP A 605 -8.36 -5.22 43.07
N ASP A 606 -8.83 -4.86 44.27
CA ASP A 606 -7.98 -4.66 45.45
C ASP A 606 -7.87 -5.88 46.37
N GLU A 607 -8.91 -6.71 46.44
CA GLU A 607 -9.02 -7.86 47.37
C GLU A 607 -9.20 -9.21 46.64
N GLY A 608 -9.66 -9.18 45.38
CA GLY A 608 -10.11 -10.37 44.67
C GLY A 608 -11.57 -10.71 44.98
N ASP A 609 -12.01 -11.91 44.63
CA ASP A 609 -13.35 -12.41 44.89
C ASP A 609 -13.34 -13.94 45.00
N LYS A 610 -12.85 -14.44 46.14
CA LYS A 610 -12.64 -15.87 46.39
C LYS A 610 -13.90 -16.70 46.19
N ASP A 611 -15.06 -16.16 46.58
CA ASP A 611 -16.36 -16.83 46.47
C ASP A 611 -16.74 -17.13 45.01
N ASN A 612 -16.21 -16.36 44.06
CA ASN A 612 -16.44 -16.52 42.62
C ASN A 612 -15.19 -16.99 41.86
N GLY A 613 -14.20 -17.55 42.55
CA GLY A 613 -13.00 -18.13 41.95
C GLY A 613 -11.91 -17.13 41.54
N LEU A 614 -11.99 -15.87 41.97
CA LEU A 614 -10.94 -14.87 41.79
C LEU A 614 -10.07 -14.80 43.04
N GLU A 615 -9.14 -15.74 43.21
CA GLU A 615 -8.31 -15.82 44.42
C GLU A 615 -7.28 -14.69 44.55
N ILE A 616 -6.74 -14.23 43.40
CA ILE A 616 -5.71 -13.20 43.34
C ILE A 616 -6.36 -11.87 42.91
N PRO A 617 -6.16 -10.76 43.65
CA PRO A 617 -6.63 -9.44 43.25
C PRO A 617 -6.15 -9.04 41.85
N LEU A 618 -6.99 -8.37 41.05
CA LEU A 618 -6.62 -8.04 39.66
C LEU A 618 -5.38 -7.15 39.58
N LYS A 619 -5.12 -6.28 40.56
CA LYS A 619 -3.90 -5.45 40.56
C LYS A 619 -2.60 -6.27 40.58
N ASP A 620 -2.65 -7.46 41.16
CA ASP A 620 -1.50 -8.36 41.35
C ASP A 620 -1.39 -9.42 40.25
N TRP A 621 -2.32 -9.43 39.29
CA TRP A 621 -2.29 -10.39 38.19
C TRP A 621 -1.05 -10.23 37.32
N PRO A 622 -0.31 -11.30 36.99
CA PRO A 622 0.78 -11.25 36.03
C PRO A 622 0.27 -11.02 34.59
N THR A 623 1.13 -10.47 33.72
CA THR A 623 0.76 -10.08 32.34
C THR A 623 0.04 -11.18 31.57
N HIS A 624 0.49 -12.43 31.67
CA HIS A 624 -0.10 -13.56 30.94
C HIS A 624 -1.56 -13.86 31.33
N MET A 625 -1.98 -13.57 32.57
CA MET A 625 -3.38 -13.73 32.97
C MET A 625 -4.26 -12.63 32.40
N ARG A 626 -3.72 -11.40 32.29
CA ARG A 626 -4.43 -10.22 31.77
C ARG A 626 -4.82 -10.37 30.30
N VAL A 627 -3.95 -10.95 29.47
CA VAL A 627 -4.17 -11.09 28.02
C VAL A 627 -5.45 -11.88 27.71
N SER A 628 -5.73 -12.94 28.47
CA SER A 628 -6.87 -13.82 28.19
C SER A 628 -8.25 -13.19 28.50
N VAL A 629 -8.30 -12.12 29.27
CA VAL A 629 -9.52 -11.44 29.74
C VAL A 629 -9.37 -9.90 29.68
N GLY A 630 -8.56 -9.42 28.75
CA GLY A 630 -8.11 -8.03 28.65
C GLY A 630 -9.21 -6.96 28.73
N PRO A 631 -10.37 -7.14 28.07
CA PRO A 631 -11.47 -6.17 28.15
C PRO A 631 -11.99 -5.97 29.58
N LEU A 632 -12.30 -7.05 30.31
CA LEU A 632 -12.82 -6.97 31.68
C LEU A 632 -11.78 -6.40 32.64
N TYR A 633 -10.52 -6.85 32.53
CA TYR A 633 -9.41 -6.30 33.31
C TYR A 633 -9.30 -4.77 33.15
N SER A 634 -9.33 -4.29 31.90
CA SER A 634 -9.21 -2.87 31.57
C SER A 634 -10.41 -2.06 32.08
N GLN A 635 -11.62 -2.63 32.05
CA GLN A 635 -12.81 -2.00 32.62
C GLN A 635 -12.70 -1.83 34.14
N ARG A 636 -12.26 -2.87 34.86
CA ARG A 636 -12.08 -2.81 36.32
C ARG A 636 -11.01 -1.78 36.71
N LYS A 637 -9.88 -1.79 36.00
CA LYS A 637 -8.81 -0.80 36.15
C LYS A 637 -9.33 0.63 35.99
N LEU A 638 -10.09 0.88 34.92
CA LEU A 638 -10.63 2.20 34.61
C LEU A 638 -11.54 2.75 35.72
N ILE A 639 -12.41 1.89 36.28
CA ILE A 639 -13.31 2.27 37.38
C ILE A 639 -12.49 2.59 38.63
N VAL A 640 -11.56 1.72 39.02
CA VAL A 640 -10.77 1.90 40.25
C VAL A 640 -9.91 3.16 40.19
N GLU A 641 -9.29 3.45 39.04
CA GLU A 641 -8.54 4.69 38.85
C GLU A 641 -9.43 5.92 39.02
N GLU A 642 -10.65 5.90 38.49
CA GLU A 642 -11.57 7.02 38.63
C GLU A 642 -12.08 7.17 40.07
N VAL A 643 -12.35 6.06 40.77
CA VAL A 643 -12.71 6.07 42.19
C VAL A 643 -11.57 6.68 43.03
N LYS A 644 -10.32 6.25 42.78
CA LYS A 644 -9.13 6.80 43.44
C LYS A 644 -8.93 8.29 43.13
N ARG A 645 -9.22 8.72 41.90
CA ARG A 645 -9.16 10.13 41.50
C ARG A 645 -10.23 10.98 42.17
N CYS A 646 -11.43 10.45 42.35
CA CYS A 646 -12.52 11.17 43.01
C CYS A 646 -12.31 11.27 44.52
N GLY A 647 -11.48 10.42 45.14
CA GLY A 647 -11.14 10.50 46.56
C GLY A 647 -12.19 9.86 47.47
N THR A 648 -13.42 10.36 47.45
CA THR A 648 -14.53 9.84 48.29
C THR A 648 -15.71 9.34 47.46
N GLU A 649 -16.51 8.44 48.04
CA GLU A 649 -17.76 7.97 47.41
C GLU A 649 -18.75 9.12 47.20
N GLN A 650 -18.78 10.10 48.10
CA GLN A 650 -19.64 11.28 47.96
C GLN A 650 -19.26 12.12 46.74
N GLU A 651 -17.96 12.31 46.50
CA GLU A 651 -17.47 13.01 45.30
C GLU A 651 -17.75 12.22 44.03
N LEU A 652 -17.59 10.89 44.07
CA LEU A 652 -17.95 10.03 42.95
C LEU A 652 -19.45 10.14 42.62
N ARG A 653 -20.32 10.12 43.63
CA ARG A 653 -21.78 10.34 43.49
C ARG A 653 -22.11 11.72 42.98
N LYS A 654 -21.39 12.76 43.43
CA LYS A 654 -21.56 14.13 42.95
C LYS A 654 -21.21 14.27 41.47
N VAL A 655 -20.17 13.57 41.01
CA VAL A 655 -19.69 13.63 39.61
C VAL A 655 -20.56 12.78 38.67
N TYR A 656 -20.96 11.58 39.09
CA TYR A 656 -21.60 10.59 38.21
C TYR A 656 -23.09 10.37 38.47
N GLY A 657 -23.62 10.78 39.63
CA GLY A 657 -25.03 10.68 39.97
C GLY A 657 -25.58 9.25 39.86
N GLU A 658 -26.76 9.12 39.25
CA GLU A 658 -27.44 7.84 39.01
C GLU A 658 -26.67 6.88 38.11
N LYS A 659 -25.66 7.37 37.37
CA LYS A 659 -24.85 6.55 36.46
C LYS A 659 -23.99 5.52 37.20
N LEU A 660 -23.88 5.62 38.53
CA LEU A 660 -23.21 4.64 39.40
C LEU A 660 -23.99 3.33 39.55
N ASN A 661 -25.27 3.30 39.18
CA ASN A 661 -26.13 2.12 39.34
C ASN A 661 -25.82 1.01 38.33
N SER A 662 -25.02 1.29 37.29
CA SER A 662 -24.62 0.32 36.28
C SER A 662 -23.14 0.50 35.93
N VAL A 663 -22.38 -0.59 36.01
CA VAL A 663 -20.96 -0.64 35.63
C VAL A 663 -20.74 -0.14 34.21
N GLN A 664 -21.60 -0.51 33.26
CA GLN A 664 -21.47 -0.11 31.87
C GLN A 664 -21.78 1.39 31.65
N THR A 665 -22.80 1.90 32.34
CA THR A 665 -23.16 3.33 32.29
C THR A 665 -22.06 4.18 32.91
N LEU A 666 -21.45 3.71 34.00
CA LEU A 666 -20.30 4.35 34.63
C LEU A 666 -19.09 4.37 33.69
N ILE A 667 -18.71 3.24 33.09
CA ILE A 667 -17.58 3.16 32.14
C ILE A 667 -17.75 4.14 30.98
N THR A 668 -18.94 4.18 30.39
CA THR A 668 -19.26 5.09 29.28
C THR A 668 -19.08 6.54 29.71
N SER A 669 -19.58 6.89 30.89
CA SER A 669 -19.47 8.24 31.46
C SER A 669 -18.03 8.64 31.81
N ILE A 670 -17.21 7.69 32.30
CA ILE A 670 -15.78 7.93 32.56
C ILE A 670 -15.06 8.24 31.24
N ARG A 671 -15.32 7.46 30.19
CA ARG A 671 -14.72 7.67 28.87
C ARG A 671 -15.12 9.01 28.26
N GLU A 672 -16.39 9.39 28.34
CA GLU A 672 -16.88 10.69 27.88
C GLU A 672 -16.21 11.86 28.64
N LYS A 673 -16.11 11.74 29.97
CA LYS A 673 -15.44 12.74 30.81
C LYS A 673 -13.97 12.90 30.43
N ARG A 674 -13.21 11.80 30.33
CA ARG A 674 -11.79 11.84 29.92
C ARG A 674 -11.61 12.40 28.50
N LYS A 675 -12.54 12.10 27.58
CA LYS A 675 -12.54 12.67 26.23
C LYS A 675 -12.76 14.17 26.24
N ARG A 676 -13.66 14.68 27.08
CA ARG A 676 -13.89 16.12 27.27
C ARG A 676 -12.67 16.80 27.88
N GLU A 677 -12.10 16.25 28.95
CA GLU A 677 -10.88 16.77 29.59
C GLU A 677 -9.71 16.85 28.59
N LYS A 678 -9.51 15.82 27.74
CA LYS A 678 -8.48 15.83 26.69
C LYS A 678 -8.72 16.93 25.64
N ARG A 679 -9.98 17.16 25.24
CA ARG A 679 -10.33 18.25 24.30
C ARG A 679 -10.09 19.62 24.90
N GLU A 680 -10.49 19.84 26.14
CA GLU A 680 -10.26 21.09 26.86
C GLU A 680 -8.75 21.35 27.03
N ALA A 681 -7.96 20.33 27.39
CA ALA A 681 -6.50 20.45 27.44
C ALA A 681 -5.87 20.75 26.07
N SER A 682 -6.39 20.18 24.99
CA SER A 682 -5.93 20.46 23.62
C SER A 682 -6.24 21.90 23.22
N LEU A 683 -7.44 22.39 23.51
CA LEU A 683 -7.84 23.77 23.24
C LEU A 683 -7.03 24.76 24.08
N ALA A 684 -6.77 24.44 25.35
CA ALA A 684 -5.92 25.25 26.21
C ALA A 684 -4.48 25.33 25.68
N ARG A 685 -3.92 24.21 25.19
CA ARG A 685 -2.60 24.20 24.53
C ARG A 685 -2.60 25.01 23.24
N GLN A 686 -3.65 24.90 22.44
CA GLN A 686 -3.76 25.69 21.20
C GLN A 686 -3.88 27.19 21.49
N ALA A 687 -4.66 27.57 22.50
CA ALA A 687 -4.77 28.96 22.96
C ALA A 687 -3.45 29.49 23.52
N PHE A 688 -2.72 28.67 24.29
CA PHE A 688 -1.39 29.01 24.79
C PHE A 688 -0.40 29.23 23.65
N ASN A 689 -0.32 28.29 22.69
CA ASN A 689 0.57 28.42 21.53
C ASN A 689 0.21 29.63 20.66
N LYS A 690 -1.08 29.93 20.51
CA LYS A 690 -1.53 31.14 19.80
C LYS A 690 -1.08 32.42 20.50
N ARG A 691 -1.09 32.45 21.84
CA ARG A 691 -0.64 33.60 22.62
C ARG A 691 0.87 33.81 22.51
N VAL A 692 1.65 32.73 22.61
CA VAL A 692 3.11 32.79 22.43
C VAL A 692 3.49 33.33 21.04
N ARG A 693 2.78 32.90 19.98
CA ARG A 693 3.03 33.42 18.62
C ARG A 693 2.76 34.91 18.46
N ILE A 694 1.77 35.47 19.17
CA ILE A 694 1.46 36.91 19.10
C ILE A 694 2.57 37.73 19.79
N ASP A 695 3.06 37.25 20.95
CA ASP A 695 4.15 37.93 21.66
C ASP A 695 5.48 37.89 20.87
N ASP A 696 5.71 36.86 20.03
CA ASP A 696 6.88 36.80 19.15
C ASP A 696 6.74 37.75 17.94
N THR A 697 5.53 37.97 17.41
CA THR A 697 5.31 38.89 16.27
C THR A 697 5.36 40.36 16.68
N GLU A 698 4.93 40.70 17.90
CA GLU A 698 5.02 42.08 18.40
C GLU A 698 6.47 42.51 18.73
N ASN A 699 7.41 41.58 18.94
CA ASN A 699 8.83 41.90 19.13
C ASN A 699 9.57 42.12 17.79
N ASP A 700 9.23 41.38 16.74
CA ASP A 700 9.83 41.58 15.41
C ASP A 700 9.45 42.95 14.81
N ASP A 701 8.22 43.44 15.06
CA ASP A 701 7.77 44.77 14.62
C ASP A 701 8.44 45.94 15.38
N LEU A 702 9.02 45.68 16.56
CA LEU A 702 9.75 46.71 17.34
C LEU A 702 11.24 46.78 16.96
N GLU A 703 11.87 45.67 16.56
CA GLU A 703 13.25 45.69 16.06
C GLU A 703 13.37 46.33 14.66
N GLU A 704 12.30 46.32 13.84
CA GLU A 704 12.32 46.97 12.52
C GLU A 704 12.19 48.51 12.60
N ILE A 705 11.74 49.06 13.74
CA ILE A 705 11.63 50.51 13.94
C ILE A 705 12.93 51.13 14.49
N GLU A 706 13.74 50.39 15.26
CA GLU A 706 15.04 50.89 15.75
C GLU A 706 16.16 50.89 14.69
N GLY A 707 15.96 50.21 13.54
CA GLY A 707 16.94 50.18 12.45
C GLY A 707 16.98 51.40 11.52
N TYR A 708 16.03 52.34 11.64
CA TYR A 708 15.93 53.50 10.75
C TYR A 708 16.48 54.83 11.30
N GLU A 709 16.96 54.88 12.55
CA GLU A 709 17.51 56.12 13.13
C GLU A 709 19.06 56.26 13.09
N GLU A 710 19.83 55.23 12.72
CA GLU A 710 21.31 55.33 12.63
C GLU A 710 21.86 55.68 11.23
N GLY A 711 21.01 56.12 10.30
CA GLY A 711 21.38 56.43 8.91
C GLY A 711 21.54 57.91 8.56
N SER A 712 21.65 58.82 9.53
CA SER A 712 21.90 60.24 9.27
C SER A 712 22.80 60.89 10.34
N LEU A 713 24.11 60.71 10.19
CA LEU A 713 25.16 61.65 10.60
C LEU A 713 26.48 61.35 9.88
#